data_AF-A0A6I3SMI3-F1
#
_entry.id   AF-A0A6I3SMI3-F1
#
_cell.length_a   1.000
_cell.length_b   1.000
_cell.length_c   1.000
_cell.angle_alpha   90.00
_cell.angle_beta   90.00
_cell.angle_gamma   90.00
#
_symmetry.space_group_name_H-M   'P 1'
#
loop_
_entity.id
_entity.type
_entity.pdbx_description
1 polymer ?
#
loop_
_entity_poly.entity_id
_entity_poly.type
_entity_poly.pdbx_seq_one_letter_code
_entity_poly.pdbx_strand_id
1 'polypeptide(L)'
;MYKLTRWSVRLARFVFLMILTLLIFQSGSNISYADTYGDYTFRLDNNAAVITGYSGLGGSISIPDTMDGHRVSEIDNNAFQGCDGLTSVAIPASVTRIGYSAFLDCTDLTSVSIPSDSRLTSIDSGAFMNTSLTSITIPDSVISIGGGAFGGCSDLQSIYVSSMNPAYSNVDGILYDKLGTTLIWYPPNKTGPHIIPNGVTRIGFSAFWGCNGLTSIIIPDGVTSIGDFAFWGCSRLASVYIPDSVTNIESHTFQGCSSLTVINIPDGVTSIIDYTFMDCTGLRSVTIPASVTHLGNNVFNGCSSLSTVKFLGDPPVFSIDTFQGCSSNLQIYFPDGVTGYETLTLVYTTMPVTYYSVNYDGNGNTGGSVPSDSNGYMQGESATVLRNTRHLVKAGFTLDGWNTAADGRGTDYAPNATLTIGTASITLYAKWTATVTFDSQGGTSVPSITNVISGSMISAPTQPTRTGHTFSGWYKEPGCTNPWNFTSDTVMENITLYAKWEPNPPSGGWSWYPGQLQFSQPSYLIVEDAGTATITVERINGSDGTVSVHYATNDGTAKDGEDYTATTGEIAFGYGETSKTFTIPVIDDAEYRGDRTAILTLSSPTGGATLGTVTTANLTISDNELPHAGKLQFNTGTYTVKENDAGINIIVSRTDGSDGTVTIHYATSDETAKAGTDYVTISGELTFFQGEIAKTIPISLLDDSSYTGDRVAVVSLSNPTGGATLGEMSQARVSIVDNDSPINVKSVQINKSKLSARSGGNSVKLVAKITPENASNKKVLWKSNKPSVAEVDENGVVTPISPGTAIITVTTQDGKKKAQCKVTVTGIAVKYVKLNKNRLNLSVKDAPVTLSASIKPRYASNHKVSWSSNKPSVATVDQNGVVTPIGSGSATIIVTTLDGRKVARCTVRVK
;
A
#
# COMPACT_ATOMS: atom_id res chain seq x y z
N MET A 1 -33.05 -12.39 33.33
CA MET A 1 -34.47 -12.18 32.99
C MET A 1 -34.62 -11.52 31.60
N TYR A 2 -33.83 -11.96 30.61
CA TYR A 2 -33.46 -11.21 29.40
C TYR A 2 -33.90 -11.91 28.08
N LYS A 3 -35.15 -12.38 27.99
CA LYS A 3 -35.67 -13.00 26.75
C LYS A 3 -37.11 -12.63 26.35
N LEU A 4 -37.73 -11.62 26.99
CA LEU A 4 -39.15 -11.29 26.77
C LEU A 4 -39.45 -9.89 26.17
N THR A 5 -38.45 -9.10 25.77
CA THR A 5 -38.67 -7.71 25.32
C THR A 5 -38.61 -7.48 23.80
N ARG A 6 -38.34 -8.49 22.96
CA ARG A 6 -38.29 -8.31 21.49
C ARG A 6 -39.66 -8.37 20.78
N TRP A 7 -40.70 -8.93 21.42
CA TRP A 7 -42.04 -9.03 20.81
C TRP A 7 -42.96 -7.84 21.13
N SER A 8 -42.78 -7.17 22.27
CA SER A 8 -43.63 -6.05 22.70
C SER A 8 -43.36 -4.73 21.94
N VAL A 9 -42.16 -4.54 21.40
CA VAL A 9 -41.79 -3.35 20.60
C VAL A 9 -42.40 -3.40 19.18
N ARG A 10 -42.55 -4.61 18.61
CA ARG A 10 -43.17 -4.81 17.28
C ARG A 10 -44.66 -4.49 17.26
N LEU A 11 -45.40 -4.83 18.33
CA LEU A 11 -46.83 -4.54 18.43
C LEU A 11 -47.10 -3.06 18.79
N ALA A 12 -46.24 -2.44 19.61
CA ALA A 12 -46.36 -1.04 19.99
C ALA A 12 -46.09 -0.07 18.82
N ARG A 13 -45.12 -0.36 17.94
CA ARG A 13 -44.88 0.42 16.71
C ARG A 13 -46.02 0.30 15.70
N PHE A 14 -46.66 -0.86 15.60
CA PHE A 14 -47.80 -1.08 14.70
C PHE A 14 -49.06 -0.31 15.15
N VAL A 15 -49.26 -0.16 16.47
CA VAL A 15 -50.38 0.59 17.05
C VAL A 15 -50.11 2.10 17.09
N PHE A 16 -48.86 2.53 17.28
CA PHE A 16 -48.50 3.96 17.29
C PHE A 16 -48.62 4.62 15.91
N LEU A 17 -48.33 3.88 14.82
CA LEU A 17 -48.50 4.37 13.45
C LEU A 17 -49.99 4.50 13.03
N MET A 18 -50.88 3.68 13.60
CA MET A 18 -52.33 3.71 13.32
C MET A 18 -53.06 4.84 14.06
N ILE A 19 -52.49 5.35 15.15
CA ILE A 19 -53.10 6.41 15.98
C ILE A 19 -52.66 7.81 15.52
N LEU A 20 -51.51 7.94 14.86
CA LEU A 20 -51.02 9.22 14.32
C LEU A 20 -51.82 9.71 13.10
N THR A 21 -52.58 8.84 12.44
CA THR A 21 -53.46 9.20 11.31
C THR A 21 -54.79 9.85 11.71
N LEU A 22 -55.09 10.04 13.01
CA LEU A 22 -56.38 10.61 13.46
C LEU A 22 -56.31 11.98 14.18
N LEU A 23 -55.14 12.56 14.41
CA LEU A 23 -55.00 13.88 15.01
C LEU A 23 -53.81 14.61 14.40
N ILE A 24 -54.06 15.43 13.37
CA ILE A 24 -53.47 16.76 13.11
C ILE A 24 -54.26 17.33 11.92
N PHE A 25 -55.25 18.17 12.23
CA PHE A 25 -55.79 19.18 11.34
C PHE A 25 -55.35 20.54 11.89
N GLN A 26 -54.86 21.41 11.00
CA GLN A 26 -54.47 22.81 11.20
C GLN A 26 -53.02 23.11 11.63
N SER A 27 -52.13 23.22 10.63
CA SER A 27 -51.47 24.49 10.27
C SER A 27 -50.65 24.31 9.00
N GLY A 28 -50.72 25.30 8.10
CA GLY A 28 -50.25 25.20 6.72
C GLY A 28 -48.74 25.02 6.57
N SER A 29 -48.35 23.83 6.13
CA SER A 29 -47.15 23.57 5.32
C SER A 29 -47.52 22.40 4.40
N ASN A 30 -47.13 22.47 3.12
CA ASN A 30 -47.46 21.46 2.11
C ASN A 30 -46.73 20.15 2.45
N ILE A 31 -47.33 19.30 3.27
CA ILE A 31 -46.89 17.93 3.51
C ILE A 31 -47.38 17.10 2.33
N SER A 32 -46.47 16.73 1.42
CA SER A 32 -46.75 15.68 0.43
C SER A 32 -47.04 14.38 1.18
N TYR A 33 -48.23 13.81 1.00
CA TYR A 33 -48.51 12.45 1.45
C TYR A 33 -47.47 11.50 0.85
N ALA A 34 -46.94 10.56 1.64
CA ALA A 34 -46.06 9.52 1.14
C ALA A 34 -46.89 8.52 0.34
N ASP A 35 -46.60 8.39 -0.94
CA ASP A 35 -47.19 7.39 -1.83
C ASP A 35 -46.52 6.03 -1.61
N THR A 36 -47.19 4.94 -1.95
CA THR A 36 -46.69 3.57 -1.78
C THR A 36 -46.47 2.90 -3.12
N TYR A 37 -45.32 2.25 -3.32
CA TYR A 37 -45.02 1.44 -4.49
C TYR A 37 -44.46 0.08 -4.04
N GLY A 38 -45.31 -0.95 -4.02
CA GLY A 38 -44.94 -2.25 -3.45
C GLY A 38 -44.59 -2.12 -1.96
N ASP A 39 -43.37 -2.53 -1.60
CA ASP A 39 -42.85 -2.49 -0.22
C ASP A 39 -42.25 -1.12 0.15
N TYR A 40 -42.18 -0.16 -0.78
CA TYR A 40 -41.56 1.14 -0.60
C TYR A 40 -42.60 2.23 -0.33
N THR A 41 -42.27 3.18 0.53
CA THR A 41 -42.93 4.49 0.59
C THR A 41 -42.04 5.54 -0.07
N PHE A 42 -42.63 6.47 -0.83
CA PHE A 42 -41.89 7.51 -1.53
C PHE A 42 -42.67 8.83 -1.54
N ARG A 43 -41.98 9.92 -1.85
CA ARG A 43 -42.57 11.24 -2.15
C ARG A 43 -42.06 11.74 -3.49
N LEU A 44 -42.82 12.63 -4.12
CA LEU A 44 -42.36 13.31 -5.33
C LEU A 44 -41.66 14.63 -4.98
N ASP A 45 -40.44 14.77 -5.45
CA ASP A 45 -39.66 16.00 -5.40
C ASP A 45 -39.28 16.41 -6.83
N ASN A 46 -39.75 17.56 -7.29
CA ASN A 46 -39.52 18.06 -8.65
C ASN A 46 -39.76 17.00 -9.74
N ASN A 47 -40.85 16.22 -9.62
CA ASN A 47 -41.26 15.15 -10.54
C ASN A 47 -40.37 13.88 -10.52
N ALA A 48 -39.47 13.74 -9.55
CA ALA A 48 -38.69 12.53 -9.29
C ALA A 48 -39.13 11.84 -7.98
N ALA A 49 -38.99 10.52 -7.91
CA ALA A 49 -39.37 9.74 -6.74
C ALA A 49 -38.22 9.67 -5.72
N VAL A 50 -38.51 10.04 -4.47
CA VAL A 50 -37.58 9.97 -3.33
C VAL A 50 -38.10 8.94 -2.35
N ILE A 51 -37.33 7.88 -2.09
CA ILE A 51 -37.73 6.78 -1.20
C ILE A 51 -37.64 7.26 0.24
N THR A 52 -38.76 7.25 0.95
CA THR A 52 -38.89 7.69 2.35
C THR A 52 -38.97 6.54 3.35
N GLY A 53 -39.17 5.31 2.88
CA GLY A 53 -39.34 4.15 3.75
C GLY A 53 -39.37 2.82 2.99
N TYR A 54 -39.03 1.74 3.70
CA TYR A 54 -39.15 0.37 3.23
C TYR A 54 -39.76 -0.52 4.32
N SER A 55 -40.74 -1.35 3.94
CA SER A 55 -41.51 -2.21 4.85
C SER A 55 -41.57 -3.68 4.41
N GLY A 56 -40.78 -4.05 3.41
CA GLY A 56 -40.75 -5.41 2.86
C GLY A 56 -40.15 -6.43 3.82
N LEU A 57 -40.34 -7.71 3.49
CA LEU A 57 -39.97 -8.84 4.35
C LEU A 57 -38.44 -9.10 4.45
N GLY A 58 -37.61 -8.29 3.77
CA GLY A 58 -36.16 -8.47 3.69
C GLY A 58 -35.71 -9.25 2.44
N GLY A 59 -34.57 -9.93 2.52
CA GLY A 59 -33.95 -10.68 1.42
C GLY A 59 -33.05 -9.82 0.53
N SER A 60 -32.88 -10.25 -0.72
CA SER A 60 -32.17 -9.47 -1.73
C SER A 60 -33.17 -8.63 -2.50
N ILE A 61 -32.95 -7.32 -2.56
CA ILE A 61 -33.85 -6.40 -3.27
C ILE A 61 -33.11 -5.62 -4.36
N SER A 62 -33.86 -5.20 -5.37
CA SER A 62 -33.42 -4.20 -6.33
C SER A 62 -34.38 -3.03 -6.27
N ILE A 63 -33.86 -1.84 -5.99
CA ILE A 63 -34.66 -0.62 -6.01
C ILE A 63 -35.02 -0.33 -7.48
N PRO A 64 -36.30 -0.09 -7.82
CA PRO A 64 -36.71 0.11 -9.20
C PRO A 64 -36.19 1.43 -9.76
N ASP A 65 -35.92 1.49 -11.07
CA ASP A 65 -35.52 2.74 -11.76
C ASP A 65 -36.61 3.83 -11.70
N THR A 66 -37.87 3.41 -11.60
CA THR A 66 -39.04 4.28 -11.54
C THR A 66 -40.09 3.78 -10.54
N MET A 67 -40.74 4.70 -9.82
CA MET A 67 -41.96 4.45 -9.02
C MET A 67 -43.08 5.30 -9.59
N ASP A 68 -44.19 4.66 -9.97
CA ASP A 68 -45.34 5.30 -10.64
C ASP A 68 -44.97 6.16 -11.86
N GLY A 69 -44.00 5.68 -12.65
CA GLY A 69 -43.52 6.37 -13.85
C GLY A 69 -42.56 7.54 -13.57
N HIS A 70 -42.30 7.85 -12.30
CA HIS A 70 -41.30 8.84 -11.89
C HIS A 70 -39.96 8.18 -11.59
N ARG A 71 -38.87 8.73 -12.14
CA ARG A 71 -37.51 8.22 -11.92
C ARG A 71 -37.12 8.31 -10.46
N VAL A 72 -36.58 7.23 -9.88
CA VAL A 72 -36.07 7.24 -8.51
C VAL A 72 -34.77 8.05 -8.44
N SER A 73 -34.77 9.14 -7.70
CA SER A 73 -33.63 10.05 -7.59
C SER A 73 -32.88 9.95 -6.28
N GLU A 74 -33.53 9.62 -5.17
CA GLU A 74 -32.88 9.63 -3.85
C GLU A 74 -33.41 8.54 -2.93
N ILE A 75 -32.57 8.14 -1.99
CA ILE A 75 -32.95 7.40 -0.79
C ILE A 75 -32.88 8.40 0.36
N ASP A 76 -34.02 8.75 0.93
CA ASP A 76 -34.11 9.76 1.98
C ASP A 76 -33.55 9.24 3.32
N ASN A 77 -33.46 10.15 4.28
CA ASN A 77 -32.92 9.85 5.59
C ASN A 77 -33.73 8.74 6.29
N ASN A 78 -33.02 7.78 6.91
CA ASN A 78 -33.59 6.65 7.65
C ASN A 78 -34.52 5.71 6.84
N ALA A 79 -34.55 5.79 5.51
CA ALA A 79 -35.54 5.07 4.69
C ALA A 79 -35.54 3.54 4.88
N PHE A 80 -34.39 2.94 5.18
CA PHE A 80 -34.22 1.51 5.45
C PHE A 80 -33.71 1.24 6.88
N GLN A 81 -33.74 2.22 7.78
CA GLN A 81 -33.16 2.05 9.13
C GLN A 81 -33.73 0.83 9.86
N GLY A 82 -32.85 -0.02 10.40
CA GLY A 82 -33.22 -1.18 11.21
C GLY A 82 -33.87 -2.33 10.42
N CYS A 83 -33.63 -2.41 9.11
CA CYS A 83 -34.12 -3.51 8.27
C CYS A 83 -33.29 -4.80 8.46
N ASP A 84 -33.36 -5.41 9.64
CA ASP A 84 -32.70 -6.67 10.09
C ASP A 84 -33.17 -7.95 9.36
N GLY A 85 -33.48 -7.84 8.07
CA GLY A 85 -33.72 -8.97 7.18
C GLY A 85 -33.28 -8.67 5.76
N LEU A 86 -32.90 -7.43 5.45
CA LEU A 86 -32.37 -7.01 4.17
C LEU A 86 -30.94 -7.53 4.05
N THR A 87 -30.69 -8.44 3.11
CA THR A 87 -29.38 -9.07 2.91
C THR A 87 -28.55 -8.41 1.82
N SER A 88 -29.20 -7.87 0.78
CA SER A 88 -28.54 -7.09 -0.27
C SER A 88 -29.48 -6.11 -0.93
N VAL A 89 -28.92 -5.00 -1.42
CA VAL A 89 -29.66 -3.95 -2.14
C VAL A 89 -28.91 -3.55 -3.42
N ALA A 90 -29.60 -3.57 -4.56
CA ALA A 90 -29.11 -2.96 -5.79
C ALA A 90 -29.68 -1.54 -5.94
N ILE A 91 -28.80 -0.55 -5.98
CA ILE A 91 -29.12 0.87 -6.16
C ILE A 91 -29.16 1.18 -7.67
N PRO A 92 -30.27 1.70 -8.23
CA PRO A 92 -30.32 2.01 -9.64
C PRO A 92 -29.41 3.20 -9.96
N ALA A 93 -28.89 3.25 -11.19
CA ALA A 93 -28.00 4.31 -11.66
C ALA A 93 -28.61 5.72 -11.54
N SER A 94 -29.93 5.78 -11.36
CA SER A 94 -30.66 7.02 -11.27
C SER A 94 -30.48 7.78 -9.96
N VAL A 95 -30.13 7.08 -8.87
CA VAL A 95 -30.00 7.66 -7.53
C VAL A 95 -28.81 8.61 -7.47
N THR A 96 -29.03 9.80 -6.93
CA THR A 96 -28.02 10.85 -6.74
C THR A 96 -27.57 10.97 -5.29
N ARG A 97 -28.36 10.49 -4.33
CA ARG A 97 -28.05 10.60 -2.89
C ARG A 97 -28.58 9.41 -2.09
N ILE A 98 -27.74 8.95 -1.15
CA ILE A 98 -28.13 8.04 -0.07
C ILE A 98 -28.09 8.85 1.24
N GLY A 99 -29.25 9.05 1.84
CA GLY A 99 -29.46 9.97 2.95
C GLY A 99 -28.87 9.53 4.28
N TYR A 100 -28.95 10.45 5.25
CA TYR A 100 -28.46 10.25 6.61
C TYR A 100 -29.09 9.00 7.22
N SER A 101 -28.24 8.11 7.76
CA SER A 101 -28.67 6.87 8.40
C SER A 101 -29.62 6.00 7.55
N ALA A 102 -29.57 6.12 6.22
CA ALA A 102 -30.50 5.46 5.32
C ALA A 102 -30.62 3.95 5.57
N PHE A 103 -29.50 3.26 5.81
CA PHE A 103 -29.41 1.82 6.11
C PHE A 103 -28.81 1.54 7.49
N LEU A 104 -28.85 2.52 8.40
CA LEU A 104 -28.35 2.35 9.77
C LEU A 104 -28.99 1.11 10.43
N ASP A 105 -28.18 0.31 11.12
CA ASP A 105 -28.59 -0.92 11.82
C ASP A 105 -29.29 -1.94 10.92
N CYS A 106 -29.04 -1.96 9.61
CA CYS A 106 -29.42 -3.11 8.76
C CYS A 106 -28.43 -4.25 8.99
N THR A 107 -28.55 -4.94 10.12
CA THR A 107 -27.52 -5.87 10.60
C THR A 107 -27.32 -7.11 9.73
N ASP A 108 -28.29 -7.46 8.87
CA ASP A 108 -28.17 -8.56 7.92
C ASP A 108 -27.64 -8.12 6.53
N LEU A 109 -27.45 -6.82 6.28
CA LEU A 109 -27.07 -6.28 4.97
C LEU A 109 -25.59 -6.53 4.69
N THR A 110 -25.30 -7.46 3.77
CA THR A 110 -23.94 -7.90 3.44
C THR A 110 -23.39 -7.37 2.12
N SER A 111 -24.27 -6.88 1.24
CA SER A 111 -23.87 -6.36 -0.08
C SER A 111 -24.76 -5.21 -0.56
N VAL A 112 -24.12 -4.15 -1.04
CA VAL A 112 -24.75 -3.03 -1.75
C VAL A 112 -24.12 -2.95 -3.13
N SER A 113 -24.94 -3.05 -4.18
CA SER A 113 -24.48 -2.93 -5.57
C SER A 113 -24.80 -1.55 -6.12
N ILE A 114 -23.77 -0.84 -6.58
CA ILE A 114 -23.87 0.45 -7.26
C ILE A 114 -23.34 0.28 -8.69
N PRO A 115 -24.13 0.57 -9.74
CA PRO A 115 -23.72 0.34 -11.12
C PRO A 115 -22.64 1.32 -11.57
N SER A 116 -21.86 0.94 -12.59
CA SER A 116 -20.73 1.77 -13.08
C SER A 116 -21.15 3.10 -13.71
N ASP A 117 -22.39 3.19 -14.20
CA ASP A 117 -23.00 4.41 -14.75
C ASP A 117 -23.81 5.20 -13.71
N SER A 118 -23.55 4.95 -12.42
CA SER A 118 -24.21 5.63 -11.31
C SER A 118 -24.11 7.15 -11.36
N ARG A 119 -25.18 7.81 -10.91
CA ARG A 119 -25.25 9.26 -10.70
C ARG A 119 -25.12 9.66 -9.23
N LEU A 120 -24.76 8.71 -8.35
CA LEU A 120 -24.66 8.91 -6.91
C LEU A 120 -23.55 9.92 -6.60
N THR A 121 -23.91 11.08 -6.06
CA THR A 121 -22.96 12.13 -5.68
C THR A 121 -22.62 12.13 -4.20
N SER A 122 -23.54 11.70 -3.33
CA SER A 122 -23.31 11.65 -1.89
C SER A 122 -23.82 10.38 -1.20
N ILE A 123 -23.02 9.90 -0.25
CA ILE A 123 -23.39 8.91 0.77
C ILE A 123 -23.29 9.65 2.10
N ASP A 124 -24.43 9.98 2.72
CA ASP A 124 -24.45 10.88 3.87
C ASP A 124 -24.04 10.19 5.18
N SER A 125 -23.88 10.97 6.24
CA SER A 125 -23.38 10.48 7.54
C SER A 125 -24.23 9.32 8.08
N GLY A 126 -23.55 8.29 8.60
CA GLY A 126 -24.20 7.09 9.15
C GLY A 126 -24.96 6.22 8.14
N ALA A 127 -24.92 6.51 6.83
CA ALA A 127 -25.77 5.85 5.83
C ALA A 127 -25.75 4.32 5.89
N PHE A 128 -24.61 3.69 6.17
CA PHE A 128 -24.46 2.24 6.32
C PHE A 128 -23.90 1.84 7.69
N MET A 129 -24.05 2.70 8.71
CA MET A 129 -23.53 2.42 10.04
C MET A 129 -24.15 1.14 10.63
N ASN A 130 -23.34 0.34 11.32
CA ASN A 130 -23.72 -0.95 11.92
C ASN A 130 -24.38 -1.95 10.93
N THR A 131 -23.89 -1.99 9.69
CA THR A 131 -24.26 -3.02 8.71
C THR A 131 -23.21 -4.15 8.66
N SER A 132 -23.56 -5.30 8.10
CA SER A 132 -22.63 -6.43 7.91
C SER A 132 -22.01 -6.45 6.51
N LEU A 133 -21.85 -5.27 5.89
CA LEU A 133 -21.24 -5.15 4.58
C LEU A 133 -19.86 -5.76 4.59
N THR A 134 -19.56 -6.58 3.58
CA THR A 134 -18.22 -7.20 3.43
C THR A 134 -17.30 -6.36 2.56
N SER A 135 -17.87 -5.69 1.57
CA SER A 135 -17.21 -4.72 0.69
C SER A 135 -18.23 -3.74 0.08
N ILE A 136 -17.74 -2.61 -0.41
CA ILE A 136 -18.52 -1.66 -1.21
C ILE A 136 -17.59 -0.96 -2.21
N THR A 137 -18.12 -0.63 -3.40
CA THR A 137 -17.39 0.16 -4.41
C THR A 137 -17.92 1.59 -4.47
N ILE A 138 -17.02 2.55 -4.36
CA ILE A 138 -17.28 3.98 -4.52
C ILE A 138 -17.03 4.35 -6.00
N PRO A 139 -18.09 4.67 -6.78
CA PRO A 139 -17.96 5.00 -8.20
C PRO A 139 -17.41 6.41 -8.42
N ASP A 140 -17.08 6.73 -9.68
CA ASP A 140 -16.52 8.02 -10.12
C ASP A 140 -17.39 9.23 -9.74
N SER A 141 -18.70 9.01 -9.65
CA SER A 141 -19.70 10.04 -9.40
C SER A 141 -19.72 10.54 -7.95
N VAL A 142 -19.23 9.73 -7.00
CA VAL A 142 -19.31 10.07 -5.57
C VAL A 142 -18.25 11.11 -5.23
N ILE A 143 -18.71 12.27 -4.77
CA ILE A 143 -17.87 13.40 -4.36
C ILE A 143 -17.98 13.72 -2.86
N SER A 144 -18.88 13.05 -2.14
CA SER A 144 -19.08 13.23 -0.71
C SER A 144 -19.46 11.93 0.00
N ILE A 145 -18.73 11.61 1.06
CA ILE A 145 -18.99 10.54 2.02
C ILE A 145 -19.05 11.21 3.39
N GLY A 146 -20.19 11.12 4.06
CA GLY A 146 -20.43 11.70 5.37
C GLY A 146 -19.71 10.94 6.49
N GLY A 147 -19.56 11.62 7.63
CA GLY A 147 -18.90 11.05 8.81
C GLY A 147 -19.55 9.75 9.26
N GLY A 148 -18.74 8.72 9.50
CA GLY A 148 -19.22 7.43 10.00
C GLY A 148 -20.20 6.72 9.07
N ALA A 149 -20.22 7.05 7.76
CA ALA A 149 -21.05 6.36 6.78
C ALA A 149 -20.89 4.82 6.85
N PHE A 150 -19.70 4.35 7.23
CA PHE A 150 -19.37 2.93 7.42
C PHE A 150 -18.94 2.60 8.86
N GLY A 151 -19.29 3.45 9.84
CA GLY A 151 -18.98 3.21 11.25
C GLY A 151 -19.62 1.92 11.76
N GLY A 152 -18.91 1.14 12.57
CA GLY A 152 -19.44 -0.11 13.13
C GLY A 152 -19.70 -1.25 12.13
N CYS A 153 -19.28 -1.13 10.88
CA CYS A 153 -19.35 -2.24 9.91
C CYS A 153 -18.24 -3.27 10.20
N SER A 154 -18.44 -4.14 11.20
CA SER A 154 -17.39 -5.04 11.70
C SER A 154 -16.86 -6.04 10.68
N ASP A 155 -17.67 -6.40 9.68
CA ASP A 155 -17.34 -7.38 8.64
C ASP A 155 -16.76 -6.73 7.38
N LEU A 156 -16.70 -5.39 7.32
CA LEU A 156 -16.26 -4.64 6.15
C LEU A 156 -14.74 -4.74 6.01
N GLN A 157 -14.30 -5.48 5.00
CA GLN A 157 -12.89 -5.76 4.77
C GLN A 157 -12.21 -4.71 3.89
N SER A 158 -12.96 -4.13 2.95
CA SER A 158 -12.43 -3.14 2.01
C SER A 158 -13.52 -2.23 1.46
N ILE A 159 -13.16 -0.95 1.27
CA ILE A 159 -13.93 0.02 0.48
C ILE A 159 -13.16 0.26 -0.81
N TYR A 160 -13.61 -0.33 -1.92
CA TYR A 160 -12.99 -0.09 -3.22
C TYR A 160 -13.34 1.31 -3.73
N VAL A 161 -12.37 2.00 -4.30
CA VAL A 161 -12.59 3.31 -4.93
C VAL A 161 -12.19 3.20 -6.39
N SER A 162 -13.07 3.61 -7.29
CA SER A 162 -12.72 3.65 -8.71
C SER A 162 -11.49 4.53 -8.96
N SER A 163 -10.62 4.11 -9.86
CA SER A 163 -9.40 4.86 -10.23
C SER A 163 -9.70 6.27 -10.75
N MET A 164 -10.90 6.46 -11.31
CA MET A 164 -11.38 7.72 -11.87
C MET A 164 -12.13 8.59 -10.84
N ASN A 165 -12.31 8.13 -9.59
CA ASN A 165 -12.97 8.93 -8.57
C ASN A 165 -12.17 10.21 -8.26
N PRO A 166 -12.81 11.40 -8.24
CA PRO A 166 -12.12 12.67 -8.06
C PRO A 166 -11.90 13.06 -6.59
N ALA A 167 -12.62 12.46 -5.64
CA ALA A 167 -12.70 12.92 -4.26
C ALA A 167 -12.02 11.99 -3.25
N TYR A 168 -11.88 10.71 -3.58
CA TYR A 168 -11.40 9.67 -2.66
C TYR A 168 -10.30 8.82 -3.28
N SER A 169 -9.53 8.17 -2.42
CA SER A 169 -8.53 7.17 -2.78
C SER A 169 -8.55 6.01 -1.79
N ASN A 170 -8.14 4.83 -2.23
CA ASN A 170 -7.89 3.68 -1.38
C ASN A 170 -6.40 3.37 -1.42
N VAL A 171 -5.77 3.28 -0.25
CA VAL A 171 -4.38 2.85 -0.09
C VAL A 171 -4.35 1.74 0.95
N ASP A 172 -3.91 0.55 0.55
CA ASP A 172 -3.82 -0.65 1.41
C ASP A 172 -5.13 -0.99 2.16
N GLY A 173 -6.27 -0.79 1.48
CA GLY A 173 -7.60 -1.03 2.03
C GLY A 173 -8.17 0.13 2.87
N ILE A 174 -7.38 1.17 3.13
CA ILE A 174 -7.76 2.33 3.94
C ILE A 174 -8.30 3.43 3.03
N LEU A 175 -9.42 4.02 3.43
CA LEU A 175 -10.08 5.08 2.67
C LEU A 175 -9.52 6.44 3.08
N TYR A 176 -9.05 7.20 2.09
CA TYR A 176 -8.61 8.58 2.23
C TYR A 176 -9.38 9.51 1.30
N ASP A 177 -9.31 10.80 1.56
CA ASP A 177 -9.60 11.80 0.53
C ASP A 177 -8.59 11.68 -0.64
N LYS A 178 -8.87 12.35 -1.77
CA LYS A 178 -8.03 12.24 -2.97
C LYS A 178 -6.59 12.72 -2.74
N LEU A 179 -6.41 13.68 -1.83
CA LEU A 179 -5.11 14.27 -1.52
C LEU A 179 -4.34 13.48 -0.45
N GLY A 180 -4.96 12.49 0.21
CA GLY A 180 -4.34 11.75 1.32
C GLY A 180 -4.17 12.58 2.60
N THR A 181 -4.90 13.69 2.74
CA THR A 181 -4.84 14.58 3.91
C THR A 181 -5.80 14.18 5.02
N THR A 182 -6.83 13.40 4.73
CA THR A 182 -7.82 12.93 5.70
C THR A 182 -7.94 11.40 5.63
N LEU A 183 -7.70 10.72 6.74
CA LEU A 183 -8.02 9.29 6.88
C LEU A 183 -9.49 9.18 7.26
N ILE A 184 -10.30 8.60 6.37
CA ILE A 184 -11.76 8.58 6.49
C ILE A 184 -12.25 7.30 7.15
N TRP A 185 -11.67 6.16 6.79
CA TRP A 185 -12.06 4.86 7.32
C TRP A 185 -10.91 3.86 7.27
N TYR A 186 -10.76 3.09 8.34
CA TYR A 186 -9.77 2.04 8.52
C TYR A 186 -10.48 0.68 8.68
N PRO A 187 -10.00 -0.39 8.02
CA PRO A 187 -10.62 -1.71 8.10
C PRO A 187 -10.64 -2.30 9.53
N PRO A 188 -11.81 -2.58 10.12
CA PRO A 188 -11.91 -3.14 11.48
C PRO A 188 -11.22 -4.50 11.67
N ASN A 189 -11.08 -5.26 10.60
CA ASN A 189 -10.42 -6.57 10.58
C ASN A 189 -8.90 -6.50 10.47
N LYS A 190 -8.31 -5.33 10.19
CA LYS A 190 -6.85 -5.18 10.05
C LYS A 190 -6.18 -5.24 11.43
N THR A 191 -5.18 -6.11 11.56
CA THR A 191 -4.52 -6.41 12.85
C THR A 191 -3.11 -5.85 12.98
N GLY A 192 -2.67 -5.58 14.20
CA GLY A 192 -1.29 -5.19 14.52
C GLY A 192 -1.10 -3.67 14.66
N PRO A 193 0.16 -3.19 14.69
CA PRO A 193 0.46 -1.76 14.77
C PRO A 193 0.18 -1.05 13.43
N HIS A 194 -0.21 0.22 13.48
CA HIS A 194 -0.38 1.05 12.30
C HIS A 194 0.34 2.40 12.45
N ILE A 195 0.92 2.89 11.36
CA ILE A 195 1.55 4.22 11.28
C ILE A 195 0.76 5.01 10.24
N ILE A 196 0.15 6.12 10.66
CA ILE A 196 -0.55 7.01 9.73
C ILE A 196 0.51 7.82 8.95
N PRO A 197 0.40 7.93 7.60
CA PRO A 197 1.36 8.68 6.80
C PRO A 197 1.47 10.17 7.17
N ASN A 198 2.68 10.75 7.12
CA ASN A 198 2.96 12.15 7.51
C ASN A 198 2.15 13.23 6.74
N GLY A 199 1.54 12.89 5.59
CA GLY A 199 0.69 13.81 4.83
C GLY A 199 -0.72 14.00 5.40
N VAL A 200 -1.13 13.17 6.36
CA VAL A 200 -2.46 13.24 6.99
C VAL A 200 -2.51 14.38 8.00
N THR A 201 -3.52 15.22 7.89
CA THR A 201 -3.80 16.34 8.80
C THR A 201 -5.06 16.15 9.64
N ARG A 202 -5.91 15.16 9.30
CA ARG A 202 -7.19 14.91 9.99
C ARG A 202 -7.52 13.43 10.07
N ILE A 203 -8.00 12.98 11.21
CA ILE A 203 -8.64 11.66 11.38
C ILE A 203 -10.15 11.85 11.42
N GLY A 204 -10.86 11.18 10.51
CA GLY A 204 -12.30 11.33 10.31
C GLY A 204 -13.15 10.76 11.45
N PHE A 205 -14.41 11.21 11.50
CA PHE A 205 -15.45 10.67 12.38
C PHE A 205 -15.54 9.14 12.22
N SER A 206 -15.45 8.40 13.32
CA SER A 206 -15.51 6.93 13.35
C SER A 206 -14.44 6.21 12.51
N ALA A 207 -13.33 6.87 12.16
CA ALA A 207 -12.36 6.31 11.21
C ALA A 207 -11.82 4.94 11.60
N PHE A 208 -11.62 4.67 12.90
CA PHE A 208 -11.15 3.38 13.45
C PHE A 208 -12.22 2.71 14.34
N TRP A 209 -13.50 3.04 14.20
CA TRP A 209 -14.55 2.44 15.02
C TRP A 209 -14.48 0.91 14.96
N GLY A 210 -14.37 0.27 16.13
CA GLY A 210 -14.42 -1.18 16.30
C GLY A 210 -13.20 -1.91 15.76
N CYS A 211 -12.07 -1.23 15.55
CA CYS A 211 -10.81 -1.83 15.08
C CYS A 211 -10.16 -2.69 16.18
N ASN A 212 -10.81 -3.80 16.51
CA ASN A 212 -10.42 -4.72 17.57
C ASN A 212 -9.11 -5.46 17.28
N GLY A 213 -8.57 -5.41 16.06
CA GLY A 213 -7.26 -5.94 15.72
C GLY A 213 -6.09 -4.98 15.97
N LEU A 214 -6.35 -3.68 16.10
CA LEU A 214 -5.34 -2.62 16.19
C LEU A 214 -4.69 -2.63 17.59
N THR A 215 -3.36 -2.81 17.65
CA THR A 215 -2.63 -2.92 18.93
C THR A 215 -1.95 -1.62 19.35
N SER A 216 -1.51 -0.81 18.39
CA SER A 216 -0.92 0.51 18.62
C SER A 216 -1.06 1.37 17.38
N ILE A 217 -1.15 2.69 17.55
CA ILE A 217 -1.19 3.62 16.43
C ILE A 217 -0.25 4.81 16.64
N ILE A 218 0.50 5.15 15.59
CA ILE A 218 1.31 6.37 15.54
C ILE A 218 0.58 7.39 14.67
N ILE A 219 0.14 8.48 15.29
CA ILE A 219 -0.50 9.63 14.65
C ILE A 219 0.60 10.68 14.37
N PRO A 220 0.79 11.15 13.13
CA PRO A 220 1.86 12.09 12.79
C PRO A 220 1.55 13.50 13.30
N ASP A 221 2.61 14.28 13.54
CA ASP A 221 2.54 15.67 14.06
C ASP A 221 1.76 16.65 13.16
N GLY A 222 1.47 16.27 11.90
CA GLY A 222 0.63 17.06 11.01
C GLY A 222 -0.86 17.02 11.37
N VAL A 223 -1.30 16.06 12.19
CA VAL A 223 -2.72 15.89 12.55
C VAL A 223 -3.16 16.94 13.54
N THR A 224 -4.16 17.74 13.18
CA THR A 224 -4.69 18.82 14.03
C THR A 224 -6.05 18.49 14.65
N SER A 225 -6.71 17.44 14.18
CA SER A 225 -8.03 17.03 14.68
C SER A 225 -8.26 15.52 14.59
N ILE A 226 -8.90 14.97 15.64
CA ILE A 226 -9.34 13.58 15.73
C ILE A 226 -10.86 13.62 15.95
N GLY A 227 -11.63 13.12 14.98
CA GLY A 227 -13.10 13.23 15.00
C GLY A 227 -13.80 12.35 16.04
N ASP A 228 -15.09 12.62 16.28
CA ASP A 228 -15.91 11.83 17.22
C ASP A 228 -15.88 10.33 16.89
N PHE A 229 -15.91 9.51 17.93
CA PHE A 229 -15.89 8.05 17.85
C PHE A 229 -14.68 7.47 17.09
N ALA A 230 -13.62 8.25 16.82
CA ALA A 230 -12.56 7.83 15.92
C ALA A 230 -11.95 6.47 16.31
N PHE A 231 -11.75 6.18 17.60
CA PHE A 231 -11.23 4.90 18.10
C PHE A 231 -12.23 4.15 18.98
N TRP A 232 -13.53 4.45 18.86
CA TRP A 232 -14.58 3.81 19.65
C TRP A 232 -14.50 2.29 19.55
N GLY A 233 -14.46 1.59 20.68
CA GLY A 233 -14.44 0.13 20.74
C GLY A 233 -13.15 -0.52 20.21
N CYS A 234 -12.02 0.18 20.08
CA CYS A 234 -10.72 -0.42 19.74
C CYS A 234 -10.15 -1.24 20.92
N SER A 235 -10.76 -2.38 21.25
CA SER A 235 -10.50 -3.08 22.51
C SER A 235 -9.08 -3.60 22.71
N ARG A 236 -8.30 -3.82 21.64
CA ARG A 236 -6.88 -4.27 21.71
C ARG A 236 -5.86 -3.13 21.63
N LEU A 237 -6.30 -1.88 21.50
CA LEU A 237 -5.42 -0.73 21.40
C LEU A 237 -4.77 -0.47 22.76
N ALA A 238 -3.48 -0.79 22.86
CA ALA A 238 -2.74 -0.73 24.13
C ALA A 238 -1.99 0.59 24.35
N SER A 239 -1.65 1.29 23.26
CA SER A 239 -0.96 2.57 23.29
C SER A 239 -1.37 3.46 22.11
N VAL A 240 -1.49 4.76 22.38
CA VAL A 240 -1.80 5.81 21.40
C VAL A 240 -0.89 6.99 21.66
N TYR A 241 -0.22 7.47 20.61
CA TYR A 241 0.44 8.76 20.63
C TYR A 241 -0.50 9.83 20.06
N ILE A 242 -0.85 10.84 20.87
CA ILE A 242 -1.59 12.02 20.43
C ILE A 242 -0.57 13.16 20.24
N PRO A 243 -0.45 13.76 19.04
CA PRO A 243 0.52 14.83 18.80
C PRO A 243 0.06 16.17 19.39
N ASP A 244 1.00 17.07 19.73
CA ASP A 244 0.69 18.39 20.34
C ASP A 244 -0.12 19.32 19.44
N SER A 245 -0.08 19.07 18.13
CA SER A 245 -0.90 19.75 17.13
C SER A 245 -2.40 19.51 17.33
N VAL A 246 -2.78 18.45 18.06
CA VAL A 246 -4.18 18.15 18.41
C VAL A 246 -4.58 19.01 19.59
N THR A 247 -5.42 20.02 19.31
CA THR A 247 -6.00 20.89 20.34
C THR A 247 -7.35 20.36 20.86
N ASN A 248 -8.02 19.50 20.08
CA ASN A 248 -9.34 18.97 20.40
C ASN A 248 -9.37 17.45 20.25
N ILE A 249 -9.81 16.76 21.31
CA ILE A 249 -10.16 15.33 21.29
C ILE A 249 -11.68 15.28 21.40
N GLU A 250 -12.32 14.76 20.36
CA GLU A 250 -13.79 14.80 20.23
C GLU A 250 -14.48 13.67 21.04
N SER A 251 -15.80 13.58 20.97
CA SER A 251 -16.61 12.81 21.91
C SER A 251 -16.50 11.32 21.61
N HIS A 252 -16.51 10.50 22.67
CA HIS A 252 -16.40 9.03 22.57
C HIS A 252 -15.12 8.55 21.87
N THR A 253 -14.11 9.42 21.65
CA THR A 253 -12.95 9.12 20.79
C THR A 253 -12.25 7.81 21.16
N PHE A 254 -12.01 7.54 22.45
CA PHE A 254 -11.35 6.33 22.93
C PHE A 254 -12.27 5.43 23.76
N GLN A 255 -13.58 5.64 23.74
CA GLN A 255 -14.50 4.83 24.54
C GLN A 255 -14.32 3.34 24.23
N GLY A 256 -14.28 2.48 25.25
CA GLY A 256 -14.16 1.03 25.10
C GLY A 256 -12.77 0.55 24.63
N CYS A 257 -11.74 1.41 24.63
CA CYS A 257 -10.34 1.00 24.41
C CYS A 257 -9.80 0.25 25.64
N SER A 258 -10.31 -0.96 25.88
CA SER A 258 -10.11 -1.72 27.11
C SER A 258 -8.67 -2.20 27.36
N SER A 259 -7.81 -2.25 26.35
CA SER A 259 -6.39 -2.57 26.52
C SER A 259 -5.50 -1.35 26.77
N LEU A 260 -6.03 -0.13 26.67
CA LEU A 260 -5.25 1.10 26.82
C LEU A 260 -4.85 1.26 28.29
N THR A 261 -3.56 1.14 28.61
CA THR A 261 -3.09 1.18 30.01
C THR A 261 -2.67 2.55 30.49
N VAL A 262 -2.24 3.40 29.56
CA VAL A 262 -1.76 4.77 29.77
C VAL A 262 -2.19 5.62 28.58
N ILE A 263 -2.49 6.89 28.85
CA ILE A 263 -2.75 7.89 27.81
C ILE A 263 -2.02 9.18 28.17
N ASN A 264 -1.27 9.72 27.20
CA ASN A 264 -0.65 11.03 27.32
C ASN A 264 -1.56 12.04 26.61
N ILE A 265 -2.12 12.98 27.37
CA ILE A 265 -2.95 14.07 26.85
C ILE A 265 -2.02 15.26 26.59
N PRO A 266 -1.98 15.83 25.36
CA PRO A 266 -1.09 16.96 25.08
C PRO A 266 -1.46 18.24 25.83
N ASP A 267 -0.46 19.07 26.14
CA ASP A 267 -0.63 20.37 26.82
C ASP A 267 -1.45 21.40 26.01
N GLY A 268 -1.66 21.15 24.72
CA GLY A 268 -2.53 21.97 23.86
C GLY A 268 -4.02 21.72 24.06
N VAL A 269 -4.41 20.63 24.73
CA VAL A 269 -5.81 20.24 24.92
C VAL A 269 -6.43 21.09 26.04
N THR A 270 -7.51 21.83 25.73
CA THR A 270 -8.19 22.70 26.70
C THR A 270 -9.41 22.06 27.35
N SER A 271 -9.98 21.04 26.71
CA SER A 271 -11.18 20.33 27.17
C SER A 271 -11.10 18.86 26.75
N ILE A 272 -11.54 17.96 27.63
CA ILE A 272 -11.76 16.54 27.31
C ILE A 272 -13.25 16.32 27.32
N ILE A 273 -13.85 16.06 26.17
CA ILE A 273 -15.31 16.11 26.04
C ILE A 273 -15.99 14.79 26.39
N ASP A 274 -17.32 14.80 26.39
CA ASP A 274 -18.15 13.72 26.95
C ASP A 274 -17.73 12.32 26.46
N TYR A 275 -17.70 11.36 27.38
CA TYR A 275 -17.45 9.92 27.15
C TYR A 275 -16.09 9.55 26.54
N THR A 276 -15.14 10.49 26.41
CA THR A 276 -13.88 10.29 25.67
C THR A 276 -13.14 9.01 26.03
N PHE A 277 -13.04 8.65 27.32
CA PHE A 277 -12.36 7.45 27.82
C PHE A 277 -13.30 6.47 28.53
N MET A 278 -14.62 6.59 28.34
CA MET A 278 -15.58 5.71 29.01
C MET A 278 -15.26 4.22 28.72
N ASP A 279 -15.39 3.34 29.71
CA ASP A 279 -15.11 1.90 29.60
C ASP A 279 -13.68 1.54 29.12
N CYS A 280 -12.69 2.44 29.28
CA CYS A 280 -11.27 2.10 29.15
C CYS A 280 -10.80 1.26 30.35
N THR A 281 -11.27 0.02 30.45
CA THR A 281 -11.10 -0.83 31.64
C THR A 281 -9.66 -1.20 31.96
N GLY A 282 -8.72 -1.07 31.03
CA GLY A 282 -7.28 -1.28 31.23
C GLY A 282 -6.52 -0.05 31.74
N LEU A 283 -7.12 1.15 31.68
CA LEU A 283 -6.44 2.41 32.02
C LEU A 283 -6.15 2.44 33.51
N ARG A 284 -4.86 2.55 33.89
CA ARG A 284 -4.44 2.48 35.31
C ARG A 284 -4.20 3.85 35.92
N SER A 285 -3.65 4.75 35.12
CA SER A 285 -3.36 6.12 35.51
C SER A 285 -3.62 7.09 34.37
N VAL A 286 -4.08 8.29 34.71
CA VAL A 286 -4.20 9.41 33.77
C VAL A 286 -3.65 10.69 34.38
N THR A 287 -2.92 11.46 33.57
CA THR A 287 -2.48 12.81 33.88
C THR A 287 -3.33 13.79 33.10
N ILE A 288 -3.96 14.74 33.79
CA ILE A 288 -4.77 15.82 33.23
C ILE A 288 -3.89 17.09 33.21
N PRO A 289 -3.51 17.58 32.01
CA PRO A 289 -2.67 18.77 31.88
C PRO A 289 -3.29 20.02 32.49
N ALA A 290 -2.46 21.01 32.85
CA ALA A 290 -2.91 22.28 33.44
C ALA A 290 -3.76 23.13 32.49
N SER A 291 -3.66 22.88 31.17
CA SER A 291 -4.47 23.52 30.14
C SER A 291 -5.93 23.09 30.14
N VAL A 292 -6.25 21.93 30.72
CA VAL A 292 -7.60 21.36 30.72
C VAL A 292 -8.45 22.08 31.75
N THR A 293 -9.44 22.84 31.28
CA THR A 293 -10.36 23.61 32.12
C THR A 293 -11.73 22.93 32.27
N HIS A 294 -12.02 21.93 31.43
CA HIS A 294 -13.30 21.22 31.42
C HIS A 294 -13.12 19.72 31.13
N LEU A 295 -13.74 18.88 31.95
CA LEU A 295 -13.98 17.46 31.66
C LEU A 295 -15.49 17.27 31.46
N GLY A 296 -15.85 16.71 30.32
CA GLY A 296 -17.21 16.39 29.97
C GLY A 296 -17.84 15.33 30.88
N ASN A 297 -19.09 14.99 30.58
CA ASN A 297 -19.82 13.96 31.31
C ASN A 297 -19.20 12.58 31.06
N ASN A 298 -19.07 11.78 32.12
CA ASN A 298 -18.68 10.37 32.06
C ASN A 298 -17.33 10.09 31.38
N VAL A 299 -16.40 11.05 31.36
CA VAL A 299 -15.12 10.92 30.64
C VAL A 299 -14.37 9.65 31.01
N PHE A 300 -14.30 9.29 32.30
CA PHE A 300 -13.64 8.08 32.80
C PHE A 300 -14.63 7.08 33.43
N ASN A 301 -15.92 7.18 33.13
CA ASN A 301 -16.92 6.26 33.67
C ASN A 301 -16.58 4.81 33.23
N GLY A 302 -16.66 3.85 34.15
CA GLY A 302 -16.39 2.44 33.86
C GLY A 302 -14.90 2.08 33.67
N CYS A 303 -13.97 3.02 33.88
CA CYS A 303 -12.52 2.75 33.86
C CYS A 303 -12.09 1.93 35.09
N SER A 304 -12.46 0.65 35.15
CA SER A 304 -12.38 -0.18 36.36
C SER A 304 -10.97 -0.38 36.93
N SER A 305 -9.91 -0.23 36.13
CA SER A 305 -8.52 -0.32 36.59
C SER A 305 -7.92 1.03 37.00
N LEU A 306 -8.63 2.15 36.78
CA LEU A 306 -8.11 3.49 37.03
C LEU A 306 -7.99 3.70 38.53
N SER A 307 -6.75 3.67 39.04
CA SER A 307 -6.42 3.85 40.45
C SER A 307 -5.75 5.18 40.75
N THR A 308 -5.30 5.90 39.72
CA THR A 308 -4.54 7.14 39.90
C THR A 308 -4.96 8.19 38.88
N VAL A 309 -5.34 9.38 39.35
CA VAL A 309 -5.58 10.56 38.52
C VAL A 309 -4.68 11.68 39.02
N LYS A 310 -3.90 12.29 38.14
CA LYS A 310 -3.04 13.43 38.44
C LYS A 310 -3.58 14.66 37.73
N PHE A 311 -3.89 15.72 38.46
CA PHE A 311 -4.15 17.03 37.89
C PHE A 311 -2.89 17.89 38.01
N LEU A 312 -2.50 18.59 36.94
CA LEU A 312 -1.30 19.44 36.92
C LEU A 312 -1.59 20.93 37.14
N GLY A 313 -2.85 21.34 37.18
CA GLY A 313 -3.25 22.74 37.31
C GLY A 313 -4.48 22.95 38.18
N ASP A 314 -5.13 24.09 37.97
CA ASP A 314 -6.39 24.45 38.63
C ASP A 314 -7.47 23.38 38.37
N PRO A 315 -8.41 23.19 39.31
CA PRO A 315 -9.45 22.17 39.18
C PRO A 315 -10.32 22.43 37.95
N PRO A 316 -10.42 21.48 37.00
CA PRO A 316 -11.34 21.62 35.87
C PRO A 316 -12.79 21.50 36.36
N VAL A 317 -13.71 22.01 35.56
CA VAL A 317 -15.14 21.74 35.76
C VAL A 317 -15.42 20.31 35.29
N PHE A 318 -15.98 19.45 36.14
CA PHE A 318 -16.35 18.07 35.79
C PHE A 318 -17.62 17.61 36.53
N SER A 319 -18.28 16.56 36.03
CA SER A 319 -19.50 16.00 36.65
C SER A 319 -19.18 14.95 37.71
N ILE A 320 -20.10 14.72 38.66
CA ILE A 320 -19.93 13.69 39.72
C ILE A 320 -19.72 12.27 39.16
N ASP A 321 -20.23 12.01 37.95
CA ASP A 321 -20.16 10.69 37.30
C ASP A 321 -18.85 10.47 36.53
N THR A 322 -17.97 11.47 36.47
CA THR A 322 -16.71 11.43 35.70
C THR A 322 -15.86 10.20 36.01
N PHE A 323 -15.79 9.81 37.29
CA PHE A 323 -15.00 8.66 37.77
C PHE A 323 -15.87 7.52 38.31
N GLN A 324 -17.17 7.52 38.01
CA GLN A 324 -18.06 6.44 38.45
C GLN A 324 -17.59 5.09 37.87
N GLY A 325 -17.54 4.05 38.69
CA GLY A 325 -17.09 2.73 38.25
C GLY A 325 -15.56 2.58 38.09
N CYS A 326 -14.77 3.59 38.49
CA CYS A 326 -13.32 3.47 38.64
C CYS A 326 -12.93 2.60 39.85
N SER A 327 -11.63 2.34 40.04
CA SER A 327 -11.12 1.56 41.17
C SER A 327 -11.60 2.09 42.52
N SER A 328 -11.96 1.19 43.44
CA SER A 328 -12.34 1.57 44.81
C SER A 328 -11.20 2.24 45.58
N ASN A 329 -9.96 2.07 45.13
CA ASN A 329 -8.77 2.69 45.71
C ASN A 329 -8.27 3.89 44.88
N LEU A 330 -9.15 4.54 44.11
CA LEU A 330 -8.80 5.70 43.30
C LEU A 330 -8.18 6.81 44.17
N GLN A 331 -6.94 7.16 43.84
CA GLN A 331 -6.18 8.25 44.42
C GLN A 331 -6.09 9.41 43.44
N ILE A 332 -6.43 10.60 43.90
CA ILE A 332 -6.35 11.84 43.14
C ILE A 332 -5.20 12.69 43.68
N TYR A 333 -4.27 13.05 42.80
CA TYR A 333 -3.15 13.92 43.09
C TYR A 333 -3.35 15.27 42.42
N PHE A 334 -3.06 16.35 43.12
CA PHE A 334 -3.19 17.72 42.61
C PHE A 334 -2.05 18.61 43.15
N PRO A 335 -1.77 19.76 42.54
CA PRO A 335 -0.62 20.57 42.94
C PRO A 335 -0.81 21.15 44.35
N ASP A 336 0.24 21.09 45.18
CA ASP A 336 0.22 21.66 46.53
C ASP A 336 -0.05 23.18 46.50
N GLY A 337 -0.87 23.65 47.44
CA GLY A 337 -1.30 25.05 47.52
C GLY A 337 -2.45 25.47 46.58
N VAL A 338 -2.97 24.57 45.72
CA VAL A 338 -4.14 24.86 44.86
C VAL A 338 -5.45 24.60 45.61
N THR A 339 -6.37 25.57 45.56
CA THR A 339 -7.73 25.49 46.12
C THR A 339 -8.76 25.08 45.07
N GLY A 340 -9.91 24.54 45.47
CA GLY A 340 -11.02 24.15 44.58
C GLY A 340 -11.21 22.63 44.42
N TYR A 341 -10.30 21.82 44.96
CA TYR A 341 -10.40 20.34 45.01
C TYR A 341 -11.17 19.83 46.24
N GLU A 342 -11.75 20.70 47.07
CA GLU A 342 -12.35 20.34 48.36
C GLU A 342 -13.55 19.42 48.20
N THR A 343 -14.35 19.61 47.13
CA THR A 343 -15.51 18.75 46.86
C THR A 343 -15.13 17.31 46.50
N LEU A 344 -13.94 17.09 45.93
CA LEU A 344 -13.42 15.75 45.63
C LEU A 344 -13.01 15.00 46.89
N THR A 345 -12.51 15.70 47.91
CA THR A 345 -12.09 15.09 49.18
C THR A 345 -13.24 14.41 49.94
N LEU A 346 -14.49 14.75 49.61
CA LEU A 346 -15.68 14.13 50.18
C LEU A 346 -15.99 12.76 49.56
N VAL A 347 -15.42 12.45 48.40
CA VAL A 347 -15.75 11.25 47.60
C VAL A 347 -14.52 10.36 47.36
N TYR A 348 -13.33 10.95 47.23
CA TYR A 348 -12.10 10.25 46.85
C TYR A 348 -10.96 10.50 47.83
N THR A 349 -9.96 9.61 47.82
CA THR A 349 -8.70 9.86 48.54
C THR A 349 -7.86 10.84 47.73
N THR A 350 -7.60 12.02 48.27
CA THR A 350 -6.87 13.10 47.57
C THR A 350 -5.55 13.44 48.27
N MET A 351 -4.48 13.73 47.52
CA MET A 351 -3.17 14.13 48.08
C MET A 351 -2.60 15.36 47.33
N PRO A 352 -2.34 16.49 48.01
CA PRO A 352 -1.56 17.57 47.44
C PRO A 352 -0.09 17.15 47.29
N VAL A 353 0.52 17.43 46.13
CA VAL A 353 1.90 17.05 45.82
C VAL A 353 2.64 18.12 45.02
N THR A 354 3.97 18.11 45.10
CA THR A 354 4.84 18.89 44.21
C THR A 354 5.17 18.05 42.98
N TYR A 355 4.91 18.60 41.79
CA TYR A 355 5.27 17.99 40.52
C TYR A 355 6.60 18.55 39.97
N TYR A 356 7.35 17.67 39.30
CA TYR A 356 8.57 17.97 38.56
C TYR A 356 8.36 17.60 37.08
N SER A 357 8.98 18.34 36.19
CA SER A 357 8.87 18.14 34.74
C SER A 357 10.14 17.53 34.15
N VAL A 358 9.98 16.80 33.03
CA VAL A 358 11.07 16.38 32.16
C VAL A 358 10.95 17.16 30.86
N ASN A 359 11.81 18.15 30.68
CA ASN A 359 11.80 19.02 29.51
C ASN A 359 12.81 18.50 28.49
N TYR A 360 12.56 18.74 27.20
CA TYR A 360 13.48 18.40 26.12
C TYR A 360 13.92 19.67 25.38
N ASP A 361 15.20 19.76 25.05
CA ASP A 361 15.80 20.89 24.35
C ASP A 361 16.53 20.40 23.08
N GLY A 362 16.25 21.04 21.95
CA GLY A 362 16.77 20.63 20.64
C GLY A 362 18.26 20.92 20.46
N ASN A 363 18.87 21.63 21.41
CA ASN A 363 20.29 21.93 21.52
C ASN A 363 20.90 22.49 20.23
N GLY A 364 20.23 23.50 19.69
CA GLY A 364 20.60 24.18 18.45
C GLY A 364 20.24 23.41 17.18
N ASN A 365 19.14 22.64 17.19
CA ASN A 365 18.59 22.01 15.99
C ASN A 365 18.23 23.05 14.92
N THR A 366 18.33 22.67 13.66
CA THR A 366 17.99 23.52 12.51
C THR A 366 16.66 23.14 11.85
N GLY A 367 16.04 22.05 12.32
CA GLY A 367 14.72 21.60 11.88
C GLY A 367 14.15 20.54 12.82
N GLY A 368 12.89 20.16 12.58
CA GLY A 368 12.11 19.35 13.52
C GLY A 368 11.73 20.13 14.78
N SER A 369 11.02 19.47 15.68
CA SER A 369 10.63 20.02 17.00
C SER A 369 11.09 19.08 18.11
N VAL A 370 11.24 19.56 19.33
CA VAL A 370 11.51 18.67 20.47
C VAL A 370 10.24 17.90 20.87
N PRO A 371 10.37 16.66 21.37
CA PRO A 371 9.23 15.98 21.99
C PRO A 371 8.80 16.71 23.27
N SER A 372 7.51 16.62 23.57
CA SER A 372 6.88 17.15 24.78
C SER A 372 6.54 16.00 25.73
N ASP A 373 6.85 16.18 27.02
CA ASP A 373 6.41 15.28 28.07
C ASP A 373 5.48 16.03 29.02
N SER A 374 4.18 15.82 28.81
CA SER A 374 3.12 16.46 29.59
C SER A 374 2.82 15.72 30.90
N ASN A 375 3.63 14.72 31.27
CA ASN A 375 3.46 14.01 32.54
C ASN A 375 4.19 14.77 33.66
N GLY A 376 3.43 15.37 34.58
CA GLY A 376 4.00 15.85 35.84
C GLY A 376 4.37 14.67 36.74
N TYR A 377 5.59 14.69 37.26
CA TYR A 377 6.15 13.58 38.05
C TYR A 377 6.33 13.94 39.52
N MET A 378 6.08 12.99 40.41
CA MET A 378 6.41 13.11 41.83
C MET A 378 7.84 12.64 42.10
N GLN A 379 8.43 13.07 43.21
CA GLN A 379 9.76 12.61 43.62
C GLN A 379 9.82 11.07 43.71
N GLY A 380 10.83 10.48 43.10
CA GLY A 380 11.06 9.03 43.08
C GLY A 380 10.27 8.28 42.00
N GLU A 381 9.36 8.95 41.26
CA GLU A 381 8.71 8.33 40.11
C GLU A 381 9.68 8.10 38.96
N SER A 382 9.31 7.18 38.07
CA SER A 382 10.09 6.87 36.87
C SER A 382 9.41 7.47 35.64
N ALA A 383 10.14 8.31 34.92
CA ALA A 383 9.81 8.78 33.59
C ALA A 383 10.42 7.87 32.52
N THR A 384 9.79 7.79 31.35
CA THR A 384 10.35 7.09 30.18
C THR A 384 10.88 8.14 29.20
N VAL A 385 12.17 8.08 28.88
CA VAL A 385 12.81 9.04 27.98
C VAL A 385 12.21 8.91 26.58
N LEU A 386 11.69 10.02 26.05
CA LEU A 386 10.96 10.04 24.79
C LEU A 386 11.89 9.84 23.58
N ARG A 387 11.35 9.18 22.55
CA ARG A 387 12.05 8.99 21.27
C ARG A 387 12.09 10.31 20.49
N ASN A 388 12.96 10.40 19.48
CA ASN A 388 12.94 11.49 18.51
C ASN A 388 11.74 11.35 17.54
N THR A 389 10.52 11.52 18.05
CA THR A 389 9.27 11.37 17.28
C THR A 389 9.02 12.53 16.33
N ARG A 390 9.70 13.66 16.53
CA ARG A 390 9.49 14.94 15.85
C ARG A 390 10.59 15.30 14.85
N HIS A 391 11.35 14.29 14.44
CA HIS A 391 12.40 14.39 13.42
C HIS A 391 13.37 15.56 13.65
N LEU A 392 13.91 15.70 14.87
CA LEU A 392 14.98 16.65 15.15
C LEU A 392 16.11 16.46 14.14
N VAL A 393 16.49 17.54 13.47
CA VAL A 393 17.62 17.60 12.55
C VAL A 393 18.49 18.80 12.86
N LYS A 394 19.80 18.63 12.72
CA LYS A 394 20.78 19.70 12.80
C LYS A 394 21.73 19.55 11.62
N ALA A 395 21.70 20.51 10.70
CA ALA A 395 22.50 20.47 9.47
C ALA A 395 23.98 20.28 9.81
N GLY A 396 24.63 19.30 9.17
CA GLY A 396 26.03 19.00 9.46
C GLY A 396 26.27 18.18 10.73
N PHE A 397 25.24 17.56 11.33
CA PHE A 397 25.36 16.72 12.52
C PHE A 397 24.45 15.49 12.48
N THR A 398 24.74 14.52 13.36
CA THR A 398 23.89 13.35 13.64
C THR A 398 23.39 13.40 15.09
N LEU A 399 22.15 12.99 15.34
CA LEU A 399 21.57 12.91 16.69
C LEU A 399 21.96 11.57 17.35
N ASP A 400 22.61 11.64 18.50
CA ASP A 400 23.13 10.51 19.29
C ASP A 400 22.44 10.39 20.66
N GLY A 401 21.12 10.66 20.71
CA GLY A 401 20.29 10.58 21.92
C GLY A 401 20.17 11.87 22.72
N TRP A 402 20.00 11.74 24.03
CA TRP A 402 19.75 12.85 24.96
C TRP A 402 20.81 12.91 26.06
N ASN A 403 21.13 14.11 26.55
CA ASN A 403 22.09 14.33 27.63
C ASN A 403 21.54 15.32 28.67
N THR A 404 21.90 15.17 29.94
CA THR A 404 21.45 16.09 31.01
C THR A 404 22.13 17.46 31.00
N ALA A 405 23.10 17.70 30.11
CA ALA A 405 23.78 18.97 29.93
C ALA A 405 23.87 19.36 28.44
N ALA A 406 23.68 20.65 28.15
CA ALA A 406 23.69 21.17 26.78
C ALA A 406 25.03 21.01 26.06
N ASP A 407 26.14 20.95 26.80
CA ASP A 407 27.48 20.74 26.25
C ASP A 407 27.82 19.27 25.95
N GLY A 408 26.87 18.35 26.21
CA GLY A 408 27.03 16.91 25.99
C GLY A 408 27.93 16.22 27.03
N ARG A 409 28.29 16.89 28.14
CA ARG A 409 29.16 16.32 29.19
C ARG A 409 28.40 15.80 30.41
N GLY A 410 27.07 15.85 30.39
CA GLY A 410 26.20 15.28 31.42
C GLY A 410 26.02 13.77 31.25
N THR A 411 24.97 13.24 31.87
CA THR A 411 24.61 11.82 31.76
C THR A 411 23.83 11.56 30.46
N ASP A 412 24.23 10.52 29.73
CA ASP A 412 23.60 10.10 28.48
C ASP A 412 22.36 9.23 28.73
N TYR A 413 21.30 9.48 27.96
CA TYR A 413 20.07 8.69 27.94
C TYR A 413 19.68 8.32 26.51
N ALA A 414 19.57 7.01 26.27
CA ALA A 414 19.00 6.48 25.04
C ALA A 414 17.46 6.62 25.05
N PRO A 415 16.81 6.67 23.87
CA PRO A 415 15.35 6.60 23.77
C PRO A 415 14.75 5.37 24.49
N ASN A 416 13.62 5.57 25.17
CA ASN A 416 12.92 4.61 26.04
C ASN A 416 13.68 4.19 27.32
N ALA A 417 14.81 4.83 27.64
CA ALA A 417 15.47 4.61 28.92
C ALA A 417 14.57 5.07 30.09
N THR A 418 14.73 4.43 31.25
CA THR A 418 14.04 4.85 32.48
C THR A 418 14.84 5.93 33.19
N LEU A 419 14.19 7.05 33.52
CA LEU A 419 14.74 8.18 34.27
C LEU A 419 14.03 8.30 35.62
N THR A 420 14.74 8.17 36.73
CA THR A 420 14.17 8.40 38.07
C THR A 420 14.18 9.88 38.43
N ILE A 421 13.02 10.41 38.84
CA ILE A 421 12.83 11.82 39.13
C ILE A 421 13.30 12.16 40.54
N GLY A 422 14.16 13.17 40.63
CA GLY A 422 14.72 13.69 41.89
C GLY A 422 13.82 14.73 42.55
N THR A 423 14.46 15.70 43.22
CA THR A 423 13.79 16.84 43.90
C THR A 423 13.71 18.10 43.04
N ALA A 424 13.95 18.00 41.74
CA ALA A 424 13.94 19.11 40.79
C ALA A 424 13.56 18.62 39.38
N SER A 425 12.96 19.51 38.58
CA SER A 425 12.73 19.28 37.14
C SER A 425 14.04 19.11 36.39
N ILE A 426 14.03 18.31 35.32
CA ILE A 426 15.22 17.97 34.52
C ILE A 426 15.00 18.46 33.09
N THR A 427 16.06 18.97 32.45
CA THR A 427 16.07 19.22 31.01
C THR A 427 17.04 18.28 30.32
N LEU A 428 16.56 17.57 29.30
CA LEU A 428 17.34 16.67 28.45
C LEU A 428 17.63 17.38 27.12
N TYR A 429 18.91 17.55 26.82
CA TYR A 429 19.42 18.23 25.64
C TYR A 429 19.76 17.23 24.54
N ALA A 430 19.34 17.50 23.31
CA ALA A 430 19.69 16.69 22.14
C ALA A 430 21.22 16.62 22.00
N LYS A 431 21.76 15.40 21.91
CA LYS A 431 23.20 15.17 21.79
C LYS A 431 23.58 15.11 20.32
N TRP A 432 24.21 16.17 19.81
CA TRP A 432 24.63 16.28 18.41
C TRP A 432 26.10 15.95 18.24
N THR A 433 26.41 15.09 17.27
CA THR A 433 27.78 14.72 16.94
C THR A 433 28.14 15.03 15.48
N ALA A 434 29.39 15.43 15.26
CA ALA A 434 29.95 15.82 13.96
C ALA A 434 30.98 14.80 13.46
N THR A 435 31.24 14.85 12.16
CA THR A 435 32.27 14.06 11.48
C THR A 435 33.33 14.97 10.86
N VAL A 436 34.60 14.72 11.16
CA VAL A 436 35.74 15.43 10.57
C VAL A 436 36.35 14.56 9.49
N THR A 437 36.37 15.07 8.26
CA THR A 437 36.96 14.44 7.08
C THR A 437 38.30 15.10 6.72
N PHE A 438 39.21 14.36 6.10
CA PHE A 438 40.55 14.85 5.75
C PHE A 438 40.84 14.62 4.26
N ASP A 439 41.05 15.71 3.52
CA ASP A 439 41.46 15.71 2.12
C ASP A 439 42.97 15.96 2.02
N SER A 440 43.72 14.91 1.69
CA SER A 440 45.19 14.92 1.66
C SER A 440 45.79 15.68 0.47
N GLN A 441 44.98 16.20 -0.47
CA GLN A 441 45.43 16.93 -1.66
C GLN A 441 46.61 16.27 -2.40
N GLY A 442 46.49 14.96 -2.66
CA GLY A 442 47.51 14.18 -3.35
C GLY A 442 48.60 13.59 -2.43
N GLY A 443 48.40 13.65 -1.10
CA GLY A 443 49.12 12.83 -0.12
C GLY A 443 48.38 11.53 0.22
N THR A 444 48.92 10.75 1.15
CA THR A 444 48.28 9.52 1.66
C THR A 444 46.91 9.79 2.31
N SER A 445 45.97 8.85 2.18
CA SER A 445 44.61 8.97 2.75
C SER A 445 44.61 9.02 4.27
N VAL A 446 43.67 9.78 4.85
CA VAL A 446 43.55 9.96 6.30
C VAL A 446 42.11 9.66 6.74
N PRO A 447 41.88 8.74 7.70
CA PRO A 447 40.54 8.38 8.16
C PRO A 447 39.77 9.54 8.78
N SER A 448 38.45 9.53 8.62
CA SER A 448 37.57 10.51 9.26
C SER A 448 37.39 10.21 10.76
N ILE A 449 37.16 11.25 11.56
CA ILE A 449 36.82 11.12 12.98
C ILE A 449 35.30 11.33 13.11
N THR A 450 34.56 10.32 13.57
CA THR A 450 33.11 10.39 13.79
C THR A 450 32.75 10.63 15.26
N ASN A 451 31.48 10.92 15.53
CA ASN A 451 30.94 11.10 16.89
C ASN A 451 31.60 12.22 17.72
N VAL A 452 32.14 13.26 17.06
CA VAL A 452 32.78 14.38 17.75
C VAL A 452 31.72 15.31 18.33
N ILE A 453 31.74 15.54 19.65
CA ILE A 453 30.83 16.47 20.31
C ILE A 453 31.14 17.90 19.82
N SER A 454 30.11 18.64 19.40
CA SER A 454 30.23 20.04 18.97
C SER A 454 30.99 20.89 19.99
N GLY A 455 31.95 21.69 19.52
CA GLY A 455 32.81 22.51 20.37
C GLY A 455 33.99 21.77 21.00
N SER A 456 34.16 20.47 20.74
CA SER A 456 35.33 19.72 21.20
C SER A 456 36.53 19.91 20.27
N MET A 457 37.73 19.89 20.86
CA MET A 457 38.97 19.75 20.11
C MET A 457 39.16 18.28 19.71
N ILE A 458 39.85 18.06 18.60
CA ILE A 458 40.22 16.74 18.11
C ILE A 458 41.73 16.60 18.19
N SER A 459 42.23 15.39 18.44
CA SER A 459 43.65 15.11 18.32
C SER A 459 44.06 15.16 16.85
N ALA A 460 45.28 15.63 16.58
CA ALA A 460 45.82 15.66 15.23
C ALA A 460 45.86 14.24 14.65
N PRO A 461 45.37 14.02 13.42
CA PRO A 461 45.52 12.72 12.77
C PRO A 461 46.98 12.49 12.42
N THR A 462 47.32 11.25 12.08
CA THR A 462 48.61 10.93 11.46
C THR A 462 48.83 11.84 10.26
N GLN A 463 50.00 12.48 10.19
CA GLN A 463 50.29 13.41 9.09
C GLN A 463 50.33 12.63 7.77
N PRO A 464 49.66 13.13 6.71
CA PRO A 464 49.77 12.50 5.41
C PRO A 464 51.20 12.68 4.91
N THR A 465 51.62 11.85 3.95
CA THR A 465 52.92 12.01 3.28
C THR A 465 52.75 12.22 1.78
N ARG A 466 53.69 12.96 1.18
CA ARG A 466 53.77 13.23 -0.25
C ARG A 466 55.23 13.35 -0.67
N THR A 467 55.67 12.51 -1.61
CA THR A 467 57.07 12.44 -2.05
C THR A 467 57.60 13.80 -2.51
N GLY A 468 58.82 14.13 -2.05
CA GLY A 468 59.54 15.37 -2.42
C GLY A 468 59.03 16.65 -1.74
N HIS A 469 58.07 16.55 -0.82
CA HIS A 469 57.49 17.68 -0.11
C HIS A 469 57.42 17.38 1.41
N THR A 470 57.59 18.43 2.21
CA THR A 470 57.27 18.49 3.64
C THR A 470 55.81 18.88 3.79
N PHE A 471 55.10 18.16 4.66
CA PHE A 471 53.74 18.51 5.06
C PHE A 471 53.76 19.76 5.95
N SER A 472 53.07 20.81 5.55
CA SER A 472 53.07 22.11 6.25
C SER A 472 51.87 22.30 7.18
N GLY A 473 50.92 21.36 7.21
CA GLY A 473 49.76 21.40 8.10
C GLY A 473 48.41 21.18 7.40
N TRP A 474 47.36 21.13 8.22
CA TRP A 474 45.97 21.03 7.80
C TRP A 474 45.32 22.41 7.72
N TYR A 475 44.41 22.62 6.77
CA TYR A 475 43.80 23.91 6.46
C TYR A 475 42.29 23.77 6.33
N LYS A 476 41.58 24.88 6.61
CA LYS A 476 40.11 24.92 6.65
C LYS A 476 39.46 24.91 5.27
N GLU A 477 40.24 25.14 4.22
CA GLU A 477 39.76 25.20 2.85
C GLU A 477 40.79 24.69 1.83
N PRO A 478 40.36 24.32 0.61
CA PRO A 478 41.25 23.75 -0.41
C PRO A 478 42.41 24.66 -0.82
N GLY A 479 42.28 25.99 -0.70
CA GLY A 479 43.34 26.95 -1.07
C GLY A 479 44.50 27.04 -0.06
N CYS A 480 44.41 26.33 1.08
CA CYS A 480 45.42 26.29 2.13
C CYS A 480 45.91 27.67 2.62
N THR A 481 44.97 28.59 2.87
CA THR A 481 45.24 29.94 3.38
C THR A 481 45.07 30.06 4.90
N ASN A 482 44.07 29.40 5.49
CA ASN A 482 43.77 29.41 6.92
C ASN A 482 44.10 28.05 7.56
N PRO A 483 45.15 27.95 8.39
CA PRO A 483 45.52 26.68 9.03
C PRO A 483 44.51 26.28 10.11
N TRP A 484 44.37 24.96 10.32
CA TRP A 484 43.67 24.36 11.44
C TRP A 484 44.66 24.06 12.58
N ASN A 485 44.33 24.47 13.81
CA ASN A 485 45.14 24.27 15.00
C ASN A 485 44.48 23.28 15.97
N PHE A 486 45.03 22.07 16.08
CA PHE A 486 44.52 20.99 16.95
C PHE A 486 44.57 21.27 18.46
N THR A 487 45.18 22.37 18.89
CA THR A 487 45.24 22.79 20.30
C THR A 487 44.28 23.93 20.65
N SER A 488 43.62 24.53 19.67
CA SER A 488 42.73 25.68 19.90
C SER A 488 41.46 25.70 19.05
N ASP A 489 41.49 25.16 17.83
CA ASP A 489 40.31 25.06 16.98
C ASP A 489 39.39 23.93 17.45
N THR A 490 38.09 24.19 17.43
CA THR A 490 37.05 23.25 17.87
C THR A 490 36.16 22.86 16.70
N VAL A 491 35.69 21.62 16.69
CA VAL A 491 34.80 21.11 15.64
C VAL A 491 33.39 21.59 15.92
N MET A 492 32.86 22.42 15.04
CA MET A 492 31.55 23.06 15.21
C MET A 492 30.46 22.51 14.30
N GLU A 493 30.79 21.59 13.39
CA GLU A 493 29.89 20.85 12.48
C GLU A 493 30.73 19.86 11.66
N ASN A 494 30.11 19.08 10.77
CA ASN A 494 30.83 18.30 9.77
C ASN A 494 31.80 19.19 8.99
N ILE A 495 33.09 18.91 9.07
CA ILE A 495 34.15 19.71 8.43
C ILE A 495 35.13 18.82 7.67
N THR A 496 35.63 19.33 6.55
CA THR A 496 36.74 18.72 5.80
C THR A 496 37.99 19.59 5.96
N LEU A 497 39.11 18.98 6.35
CA LEU A 497 40.42 19.65 6.48
C LEU A 497 41.35 19.25 5.33
N TYR A 498 42.15 20.20 4.84
CA TYR A 498 42.92 20.07 3.60
C TYR A 498 44.43 20.19 3.84
N ALA A 499 45.23 19.28 3.27
CA ALA A 499 46.69 19.24 3.48
C ALA A 499 47.48 20.25 2.61
N LYS A 500 48.51 20.92 3.20
CA LYS A 500 49.46 21.80 2.48
C LYS A 500 50.88 21.20 2.41
N TRP A 501 51.63 21.53 1.34
CA TRP A 501 52.93 20.95 1.02
C TRP A 501 54.02 21.99 0.63
N GLU A 502 55.26 21.81 1.09
CA GLU A 502 56.46 22.63 0.76
C GLU A 502 57.67 21.77 0.31
N PRO A 503 58.55 22.18 -0.63
CA PRO A 503 59.70 21.36 -1.06
C PRO A 503 60.89 21.31 -0.07
N ASN A 504 61.67 20.22 0.00
CA ASN A 504 62.74 20.00 1.02
C ASN A 504 64.17 20.50 0.64
N PRO A 505 65.01 21.02 1.59
CA PRO A 505 66.45 21.35 1.41
C PRO A 505 67.49 20.40 2.11
N PRO A 506 68.83 20.51 1.90
CA PRO A 506 69.91 19.58 2.43
C PRO A 506 70.74 20.08 3.69
N SER A 507 71.31 19.23 4.61
CA SER A 507 71.77 19.60 6.03
C SER A 507 73.04 18.93 6.74
N GLY A 508 73.60 19.49 7.90
CA GLY A 508 74.46 18.82 9.00
C GLY A 508 75.28 19.60 10.17
N GLY A 509 75.43 19.05 11.46
CA GLY A 509 76.53 19.12 12.59
C GLY A 509 76.25 19.36 14.18
N TRP A 510 77.05 18.94 15.26
CA TRP A 510 76.93 17.86 16.39
C TRP A 510 77.38 18.13 17.94
N SER A 511 76.95 17.30 18.98
CA SER A 511 77.34 17.09 20.47
C SER A 511 77.13 15.61 21.08
N TRP A 512 77.59 15.20 22.33
CA TRP A 512 77.63 13.78 22.94
C TRP A 512 76.38 13.30 23.72
N TYR A 513 75.88 12.07 23.44
CA TYR A 513 74.64 11.51 23.98
C TYR A 513 74.56 9.94 23.96
N PRO A 514 74.11 9.26 25.04
CA PRO A 514 73.95 7.80 25.08
C PRO A 514 72.66 7.26 24.42
N GLY A 515 71.70 8.14 24.14
CA GLY A 515 70.53 7.83 23.32
C GLY A 515 69.35 7.15 24.03
N GLN A 516 68.25 7.06 23.32
CA GLN A 516 66.97 6.49 23.74
C GLN A 516 66.62 5.31 22.84
N LEU A 517 66.16 4.20 23.44
CA LEU A 517 65.80 2.97 22.72
C LEU A 517 64.29 2.92 22.50
N GLN A 518 63.87 2.77 21.26
CA GLN A 518 62.47 2.68 20.88
C GLN A 518 62.30 1.83 19.62
N PHE A 519 61.09 1.39 19.32
CA PHE A 519 60.82 0.87 17.98
C PHE A 519 61.02 2.00 16.95
N SER A 520 61.56 1.66 15.78
CA SER A 520 61.75 2.60 14.66
C SER A 520 60.45 3.26 14.20
N GLN A 521 59.33 2.56 14.42
CA GLN A 521 57.98 2.98 14.05
C GLN A 521 56.96 2.39 15.04
N PRO A 522 55.84 3.10 15.30
CA PRO A 522 54.76 2.62 16.16
C PRO A 522 53.89 1.54 15.49
N SER A 523 54.12 1.26 14.20
CA SER A 523 53.41 0.23 13.47
C SER A 523 54.31 -0.40 12.40
N TYR A 524 54.27 -1.71 12.28
CA TYR A 524 54.91 -2.51 11.23
C TYR A 524 53.80 -3.16 10.40
N LEU A 525 54.02 -3.23 9.09
CA LEU A 525 53.11 -3.87 8.16
C LEU A 525 53.84 -5.01 7.48
N ILE A 526 53.18 -6.16 7.38
CA ILE A 526 53.67 -7.32 6.67
C ILE A 526 52.48 -7.98 5.98
N VAL A 527 52.68 -8.52 4.79
CA VAL A 527 51.67 -9.38 4.15
C VAL A 527 51.86 -10.80 4.67
N GLU A 528 50.78 -11.55 4.91
CA GLU A 528 50.87 -12.87 5.57
C GLU A 528 51.75 -13.89 4.81
N ASP A 529 51.77 -13.84 3.47
CA ASP A 529 52.65 -14.67 2.61
C ASP A 529 54.15 -14.33 2.67
N ALA A 530 54.53 -13.23 3.32
CA ALA A 530 55.92 -12.80 3.41
C ALA A 530 56.75 -13.64 4.40
N GLY A 531 56.09 -14.48 5.22
CA GLY A 531 56.69 -15.48 6.11
C GLY A 531 57.31 -14.93 7.41
N THR A 532 58.05 -13.82 7.37
CA THR A 532 58.60 -13.18 8.58
C THR A 532 58.57 -11.65 8.53
N ALA A 533 58.01 -11.02 9.56
CA ALA A 533 58.09 -9.59 9.77
C ALA A 533 59.43 -9.20 10.40
N THR A 534 60.12 -8.20 9.88
CA THR A 534 61.34 -7.64 10.48
C THR A 534 61.01 -6.40 11.29
N ILE A 535 61.35 -6.41 12.58
CA ILE A 535 61.12 -5.33 13.52
C ILE A 535 62.44 -4.64 13.85
N THR A 536 62.49 -3.33 13.71
CA THR A 536 63.70 -2.53 13.95
C THR A 536 63.56 -1.76 15.25
N VAL A 537 64.51 -1.95 16.16
CA VAL A 537 64.70 -1.11 17.34
C VAL A 537 65.79 -0.10 17.02
N GLU A 538 65.51 1.17 17.30
CA GLU A 538 66.42 2.27 17.09
C GLU A 538 66.92 2.82 18.41
N ARG A 539 68.15 3.33 18.35
CA ARG A 539 68.81 4.12 19.37
C ARG A 539 68.98 5.53 18.82
N ILE A 540 68.17 6.47 19.32
CA ILE A 540 68.09 7.85 18.83
C ILE A 540 68.62 8.84 19.85
N ASN A 541 68.88 10.10 19.44
CA ASN A 541 69.37 11.16 20.34
C ASN A 541 70.65 10.77 21.10
N GLY A 542 71.48 9.95 20.46
CA GLY A 542 72.74 9.48 21.02
C GLY A 542 73.13 8.07 20.63
N SER A 543 74.43 7.83 20.46
CA SER A 543 74.98 6.52 20.11
C SER A 543 76.19 6.15 20.96
N ASP A 544 76.42 6.90 22.03
CA ASP A 544 77.63 6.79 22.81
C ASP A 544 77.55 5.70 23.87
N GLY A 545 78.48 4.74 23.85
CA GLY A 545 78.56 3.62 24.81
C GLY A 545 77.74 2.38 24.40
N THR A 546 77.72 1.35 25.25
CA THR A 546 76.97 0.09 25.00
C THR A 546 75.68 0.04 25.84
N VAL A 547 74.54 -0.32 25.25
CA VAL A 547 73.19 -0.33 25.88
C VAL A 547 72.36 -1.56 25.43
N SER A 548 71.31 -1.98 26.16
CA SER A 548 70.41 -3.08 25.72
C SER A 548 68.94 -2.83 26.08
N VAL A 549 68.00 -3.59 25.48
CA VAL A 549 66.54 -3.56 25.76
C VAL A 549 65.88 -4.93 25.50
N HIS A 550 64.86 -5.30 26.27
CA HIS A 550 64.05 -6.51 26.06
C HIS A 550 62.84 -6.25 25.15
N TYR A 551 62.45 -7.23 24.34
CA TYR A 551 61.26 -7.18 23.47
C TYR A 551 60.36 -8.42 23.65
N ALA A 552 59.05 -8.25 23.43
CA ALA A 552 58.06 -9.34 23.43
C ALA A 552 56.86 -9.02 22.52
N THR A 553 56.20 -10.06 21.99
CA THR A 553 54.89 -9.99 21.32
C THR A 553 53.73 -10.38 22.25
N ASN A 554 52.57 -9.74 22.08
CA ASN A 554 51.33 -10.04 22.80
C ASN A 554 50.15 -10.03 21.82
N ASP A 555 49.12 -10.83 22.12
CA ASP A 555 47.92 -10.91 21.28
C ASP A 555 47.15 -9.60 21.20
N GLY A 556 46.65 -9.30 19.99
CA GLY A 556 45.66 -8.27 19.73
C GLY A 556 44.44 -8.89 19.05
N THR A 557 44.10 -8.38 17.86
CA THR A 557 43.18 -9.07 16.94
C THR A 557 43.86 -10.24 16.22
N ALA A 558 45.18 -10.18 16.06
CA ALA A 558 46.01 -11.34 15.67
C ALA A 558 46.30 -12.22 16.90
N LYS A 559 46.26 -13.55 16.71
CA LYS A 559 46.46 -14.57 17.75
C LYS A 559 47.71 -15.42 17.49
N ASP A 560 48.45 -15.71 18.57
CA ASP A 560 49.57 -16.66 18.56
C ASP A 560 49.11 -18.05 18.08
N GLY A 561 49.85 -18.63 17.15
CA GLY A 561 49.57 -19.93 16.55
C GLY A 561 48.54 -19.93 15.42
N GLU A 562 47.83 -18.81 15.19
CA GLU A 562 46.88 -18.64 14.09
C GLU A 562 47.37 -17.64 13.04
N ASP A 563 47.88 -16.48 13.46
CA ASP A 563 48.31 -15.39 12.57
C ASP A 563 49.83 -15.14 12.63
N TYR A 564 50.45 -15.40 13.79
CA TYR A 564 51.89 -15.24 14.00
C TYR A 564 52.40 -16.23 15.04
N THR A 565 53.72 -16.39 15.15
CA THR A 565 54.35 -17.16 16.25
C THR A 565 54.93 -16.20 17.30
N ALA A 566 54.52 -16.35 18.56
CA ALA A 566 54.97 -15.49 19.65
C ALA A 566 56.50 -15.49 19.80
N THR A 567 57.09 -14.29 19.92
CA THR A 567 58.54 -14.07 19.95
C THR A 567 58.95 -13.16 21.12
N THR A 568 60.01 -13.50 21.86
CA THR A 568 60.57 -12.70 22.97
C THR A 568 62.10 -12.80 23.03
N GLY A 569 62.79 -11.74 23.48
CA GLY A 569 64.27 -11.72 23.55
C GLY A 569 64.90 -10.42 24.09
N GLU A 570 66.21 -10.28 23.92
CA GLU A 570 67.01 -9.09 24.28
C GLU A 570 67.87 -8.62 23.09
N ILE A 571 68.00 -7.30 22.91
CA ILE A 571 68.83 -6.66 21.88
C ILE A 571 69.85 -5.73 22.55
N ALA A 572 71.14 -5.92 22.25
CA ALA A 572 72.24 -5.08 22.76
C ALA A 572 72.88 -4.26 21.63
N PHE A 573 73.17 -2.98 21.85
CA PHE A 573 73.81 -2.02 20.94
C PHE A 573 75.21 -1.63 21.46
N GLY A 574 76.22 -1.65 20.60
CA GLY A 574 77.56 -1.13 20.86
C GLY A 574 77.70 0.37 20.60
N TYR A 575 78.93 0.88 20.79
CA TYR A 575 79.27 2.28 20.50
C TYR A 575 79.04 2.62 19.02
N GLY A 576 78.33 3.70 18.74
CA GLY A 576 78.01 4.15 17.39
C GLY A 576 76.90 3.35 16.69
N GLU A 577 76.40 2.26 17.28
CA GLU A 577 75.28 1.51 16.72
C GLU A 577 73.95 2.20 17.04
N THR A 578 73.19 2.50 15.98
CA THR A 578 71.94 3.27 16.08
C THR A 578 70.69 2.47 15.73
N SER A 579 70.81 1.25 15.21
CA SER A 579 69.67 0.36 14.94
C SER A 579 70.07 -1.12 15.04
N LYS A 580 69.11 -1.96 15.44
CA LYS A 580 69.18 -3.42 15.37
C LYS A 580 67.81 -3.99 15.09
N THR A 581 67.76 -5.21 14.54
CA THR A 581 66.51 -5.86 14.15
C THR A 581 66.32 -7.21 14.82
N PHE A 582 65.07 -7.61 14.94
CA PHE A 582 64.64 -8.99 15.21
C PHE A 582 63.49 -9.35 14.27
N THR A 583 63.13 -10.63 14.19
CA THR A 583 62.09 -11.11 13.26
C THR A 583 60.97 -11.82 14.01
N ILE A 584 59.74 -11.70 13.50
CA ILE A 584 58.54 -12.39 14.00
C ILE A 584 57.97 -13.22 12.83
N PRO A 585 57.85 -14.56 12.97
CA PRO A 585 57.19 -15.38 11.95
C PRO A 585 55.70 -15.06 11.83
N VAL A 586 55.21 -14.91 10.60
CA VAL A 586 53.79 -14.76 10.26
C VAL A 586 53.27 -16.02 9.57
N ILE A 587 51.99 -16.32 9.76
CA ILE A 587 51.34 -17.53 9.25
C ILE A 587 50.42 -17.11 8.10
N ASP A 588 50.68 -17.67 6.92
CA ASP A 588 49.89 -17.50 5.68
C ASP A 588 48.78 -18.55 5.63
N ASP A 589 47.54 -18.15 5.39
CA ASP A 589 46.49 -19.08 5.00
C ASP A 589 45.76 -18.70 3.69
N ALA A 590 44.55 -19.22 3.50
CA ALA A 590 43.82 -19.09 2.22
C ALA A 590 42.42 -18.52 2.43
N GLU A 591 42.13 -18.03 3.64
CA GLU A 591 40.84 -17.48 4.03
C GLU A 591 40.96 -15.98 4.23
N TYR A 592 40.14 -15.20 3.50
CA TYR A 592 40.06 -13.76 3.73
C TYR A 592 39.44 -13.48 5.12
N ARG A 593 40.31 -13.16 6.07
CA ARG A 593 40.01 -12.82 7.46
C ARG A 593 40.23 -11.33 7.75
N GLY A 594 40.74 -10.59 6.78
CA GLY A 594 41.08 -9.17 6.83
C GLY A 594 42.28 -8.87 7.72
N ASP A 595 42.80 -7.65 7.65
CA ASP A 595 44.01 -7.25 8.38
C ASP A 595 43.89 -7.45 9.91
N ARG A 596 44.85 -8.18 10.50
CA ARG A 596 44.92 -8.49 11.94
C ARG A 596 46.16 -7.87 12.57
N THR A 597 46.12 -7.59 13.88
CA THR A 597 47.20 -6.86 14.57
C THR A 597 47.67 -7.55 15.84
N ALA A 598 48.99 -7.77 15.95
CA ALA A 598 49.70 -8.18 17.16
C ALA A 598 50.37 -6.98 17.85
N ILE A 599 50.58 -7.04 19.17
CA ILE A 599 51.12 -5.94 19.97
C ILE A 599 52.58 -6.23 20.38
N LEU A 600 53.51 -5.35 20.05
CA LEU A 600 54.93 -5.42 20.40
C LEU A 600 55.23 -4.52 21.59
N THR A 601 56.09 -4.97 22.51
CA THR A 601 56.47 -4.21 23.71
C THR A 601 57.98 -4.22 23.95
N LEU A 602 58.55 -3.07 24.32
CA LEU A 602 59.92 -2.91 24.83
C LEU A 602 59.94 -2.69 26.34
N SER A 603 60.90 -3.29 27.05
CA SER A 603 61.05 -3.11 28.49
C SER A 603 62.52 -3.20 28.94
N SER A 604 62.77 -2.73 30.17
CA SER A 604 64.02 -2.95 30.91
C SER A 604 65.31 -2.52 30.18
N PRO A 605 65.48 -1.24 29.78
CA PRO A 605 66.71 -0.80 29.13
C PRO A 605 67.92 -0.77 30.10
N THR A 606 69.13 -0.97 29.57
CA THR A 606 70.39 -0.97 30.34
C THR A 606 71.43 0.01 29.76
N GLY A 607 72.57 0.23 30.45
CA GLY A 607 73.70 1.01 29.92
C GLY A 607 73.54 2.53 29.91
N GLY A 608 72.53 3.06 30.63
CA GLY A 608 72.27 4.49 30.73
C GLY A 608 71.39 5.07 29.62
N ALA A 609 70.98 4.25 28.65
CA ALA A 609 69.88 4.60 27.75
C ALA A 609 68.54 4.61 28.51
N THR A 610 67.61 5.42 28.03
CA THR A 610 66.21 5.39 28.47
C THR A 610 65.34 4.79 27.36
N LEU A 611 64.13 4.36 27.70
CA LEU A 611 63.13 4.12 26.66
C LEU A 611 62.75 5.45 25.99
N GLY A 612 62.56 5.41 24.68
CA GLY A 612 62.03 6.54 23.90
C GLY A 612 60.51 6.63 23.98
N THR A 613 59.91 7.29 23.01
CA THR A 613 58.46 7.52 22.98
C THR A 613 57.67 6.33 22.43
N VAL A 614 58.30 5.47 21.63
CA VAL A 614 57.67 4.32 20.98
C VAL A 614 58.09 3.02 21.66
N THR A 615 57.52 2.75 22.83
CA THR A 615 57.78 1.55 23.63
C THR A 615 56.80 0.41 23.35
N THR A 616 55.68 0.73 22.72
CA THR A 616 54.76 -0.23 22.14
C THR A 616 54.61 0.04 20.64
N ALA A 617 54.44 -1.02 19.86
CA ALA A 617 54.19 -0.90 18.43
C ALA A 617 53.20 -2.00 17.98
N ASN A 618 52.42 -1.73 16.95
CA ASN A 618 51.51 -2.70 16.36
C ASN A 618 52.21 -3.42 15.20
N LEU A 619 52.09 -4.74 15.09
CA LEU A 619 52.40 -5.47 13.87
C LEU A 619 51.08 -5.82 13.18
N THR A 620 50.75 -5.10 12.12
CA THR A 620 49.61 -5.41 11.26
C THR A 620 50.05 -6.42 10.21
N ILE A 621 49.34 -7.54 10.18
CA ILE A 621 49.47 -8.62 9.22
C ILE A 621 48.33 -8.39 8.22
N SER A 622 48.69 -7.92 7.03
CA SER A 622 47.74 -7.69 5.95
C SER A 622 47.44 -8.98 5.22
N ASP A 623 46.16 -9.16 5.00
CA ASP A 623 45.59 -10.29 4.31
C ASP A 623 45.78 -10.12 2.79
N ASN A 624 46.28 -11.16 2.12
CA ASN A 624 46.56 -11.14 0.68
C ASN A 624 45.43 -11.76 -0.15
N GLU A 625 44.37 -12.27 0.47
CA GLU A 625 43.18 -12.74 -0.23
C GLU A 625 42.30 -11.56 -0.69
N LEU A 626 41.58 -11.75 -1.80
CA LEU A 626 40.58 -10.78 -2.25
C LEU A 626 39.25 -11.00 -1.51
N PRO A 627 38.57 -9.93 -1.05
CA PRO A 627 37.25 -10.06 -0.45
C PRO A 627 36.25 -10.59 -1.49
N HIS A 628 35.66 -11.73 -1.19
CA HIS A 628 34.64 -12.37 -2.01
C HIS A 628 33.26 -11.89 -1.56
N ALA A 629 32.81 -10.75 -2.10
CA ALA A 629 31.49 -10.20 -1.78
C ALA A 629 30.31 -11.02 -2.35
N GLY A 630 30.59 -11.93 -3.29
CA GLY A 630 29.61 -12.91 -3.81
C GLY A 630 28.67 -12.40 -4.90
N LYS A 631 27.86 -13.33 -5.42
CA LYS A 631 26.82 -13.14 -6.43
C LYS A 631 25.45 -13.31 -5.80
N LEU A 632 24.56 -12.33 -6.01
CA LEU A 632 23.18 -12.35 -5.55
C LEU A 632 22.28 -12.84 -6.69
N GLN A 633 21.55 -13.92 -6.45
CA GLN A 633 20.68 -14.57 -7.43
C GLN A 633 19.56 -15.35 -6.76
N PHE A 634 18.51 -15.70 -7.50
CA PHE A 634 17.50 -16.64 -7.00
C PHE A 634 18.07 -18.05 -6.90
N ASN A 635 17.60 -18.83 -5.92
CA ASN A 635 18.05 -20.22 -5.75
C ASN A 635 17.48 -21.18 -6.83
N THR A 636 16.41 -20.76 -7.53
CA THR A 636 15.82 -21.44 -8.68
C THR A 636 15.18 -20.43 -9.63
N GLY A 637 15.15 -20.72 -10.92
CA GLY A 637 14.51 -19.86 -11.92
C GLY A 637 12.97 -19.94 -11.93
N THR A 638 12.38 -20.95 -11.28
CA THR A 638 10.93 -21.14 -11.22
C THR A 638 10.47 -21.56 -9.84
N TYR A 639 9.38 -20.95 -9.40
CA TYR A 639 8.63 -21.31 -8.20
C TYR A 639 7.20 -21.68 -8.58
N THR A 640 6.59 -22.56 -7.79
CA THR A 640 5.20 -22.97 -7.99
C THR A 640 4.48 -22.88 -6.67
N VAL A 641 3.32 -22.24 -6.67
CA VAL A 641 2.50 -21.99 -5.49
C VAL A 641 1.04 -22.08 -5.90
N LYS A 642 0.15 -22.52 -5.02
CA LYS A 642 -1.28 -22.52 -5.32
C LYS A 642 -1.85 -21.14 -5.05
N GLU A 643 -2.80 -20.73 -5.87
CA GLU A 643 -3.48 -19.43 -5.75
C GLU A 643 -4.13 -19.25 -4.37
N ASN A 644 -4.66 -20.32 -3.76
CA ASN A 644 -5.20 -20.31 -2.40
C ASN A 644 -4.17 -20.40 -1.26
N ASP A 645 -2.87 -20.44 -1.55
CA ASP A 645 -1.86 -20.26 -0.52
C ASP A 645 -1.74 -18.76 -0.19
N ALA A 646 -1.51 -18.40 1.07
CA ALA A 646 -1.41 -16.99 1.48
C ALA A 646 -0.28 -16.22 0.78
N GLY A 647 0.72 -16.94 0.25
CA GLY A 647 1.89 -16.38 -0.40
C GLY A 647 3.01 -17.41 -0.58
N ILE A 648 4.11 -16.97 -1.18
CA ILE A 648 5.35 -17.74 -1.32
C ILE A 648 6.57 -16.90 -0.93
N ASN A 649 7.54 -17.53 -0.28
CA ASN A 649 8.84 -16.93 0.01
C ASN A 649 9.84 -17.29 -1.08
N ILE A 650 10.23 -16.29 -1.87
CA ILE A 650 11.23 -16.43 -2.93
C ILE A 650 12.62 -16.28 -2.32
N ILE A 651 13.48 -17.28 -2.47
CA ILE A 651 14.80 -17.30 -1.83
C ILE A 651 15.81 -16.63 -2.76
N VAL A 652 16.46 -15.58 -2.25
CA VAL A 652 17.64 -14.96 -2.85
C VAL A 652 18.87 -15.51 -2.14
N SER A 653 19.75 -16.16 -2.89
CA SER A 653 21.01 -16.72 -2.44
C SER A 653 22.18 -15.80 -2.77
N ARG A 654 23.09 -15.66 -1.82
CA ARG A 654 24.41 -15.09 -2.00
C ARG A 654 25.39 -16.25 -2.16
N THR A 655 26.05 -16.31 -3.32
CA THR A 655 26.93 -17.43 -3.74
C THR A 655 28.31 -16.89 -4.09
N ASP A 656 29.33 -17.75 -4.21
CA ASP A 656 30.69 -17.34 -4.61
C ASP A 656 31.29 -16.23 -3.70
N GLY A 657 30.88 -16.17 -2.43
CA GLY A 657 31.39 -15.22 -1.44
C GLY A 657 30.33 -14.69 -0.45
N SER A 658 30.75 -14.31 0.75
CA SER A 658 29.90 -13.72 1.79
C SER A 658 30.54 -12.56 2.55
N ASP A 659 31.62 -11.99 2.01
CA ASP A 659 32.43 -11.00 2.71
C ASP A 659 31.80 -9.60 2.63
N GLY A 660 31.78 -8.91 3.76
CA GLY A 660 31.18 -7.57 3.85
C GLY A 660 29.65 -7.55 3.68
N THR A 661 29.09 -6.37 3.94
CA THR A 661 27.65 -6.11 3.81
C THR A 661 27.32 -5.70 2.38
N VAL A 662 26.29 -6.32 1.79
CA VAL A 662 25.83 -6.05 0.41
C VAL A 662 24.32 -5.83 0.37
N THR A 663 23.84 -5.07 -0.61
CA THR A 663 22.40 -4.88 -0.83
C THR A 663 21.98 -5.23 -2.25
N ILE A 664 20.70 -5.57 -2.45
CA ILE A 664 20.09 -5.83 -3.75
C ILE A 664 18.64 -5.37 -3.78
N HIS A 665 18.23 -4.67 -4.83
CA HIS A 665 16.83 -4.31 -5.04
C HIS A 665 16.06 -5.45 -5.67
N TYR A 666 14.77 -5.56 -5.35
CA TYR A 666 13.86 -6.50 -5.99
C TYR A 666 12.54 -5.82 -6.35
N ALA A 667 11.88 -6.33 -7.40
CA ALA A 667 10.55 -5.91 -7.78
C ALA A 667 9.80 -7.06 -8.48
N THR A 668 8.48 -7.14 -8.26
CA THR A 668 7.59 -7.97 -9.05
C THR A 668 7.09 -7.23 -10.30
N SER A 669 6.82 -7.97 -11.37
CA SER A 669 6.30 -7.46 -12.63
C SER A 669 5.37 -8.47 -13.28
N ASP A 670 4.35 -7.94 -13.96
CA ASP A 670 3.33 -8.73 -14.64
C ASP A 670 3.91 -9.56 -15.79
N GLU A 671 3.42 -10.79 -15.95
CA GLU A 671 3.50 -11.53 -17.20
C GLU A 671 2.09 -11.95 -17.62
N THR A 672 1.67 -13.19 -17.29
CA THR A 672 0.27 -13.63 -17.45
C THR A 672 -0.55 -13.42 -16.18
N ALA A 673 0.09 -13.44 -15.01
CA ALA A 673 -0.48 -12.93 -13.76
C ALA A 673 -0.41 -11.40 -13.75
N LYS A 674 -1.42 -10.75 -13.20
CA LYS A 674 -1.56 -9.30 -13.08
C LYS A 674 -1.58 -8.88 -11.61
N ALA A 675 -0.78 -7.87 -11.30
CA ALA A 675 -0.77 -7.31 -9.96
C ALA A 675 -2.13 -6.71 -9.59
N GLY A 676 -2.58 -6.95 -8.36
CA GLY A 676 -3.90 -6.55 -7.88
C GLY A 676 -5.03 -7.51 -8.26
N THR A 677 -4.79 -8.51 -9.11
CA THR A 677 -5.73 -9.64 -9.32
C THR A 677 -5.15 -10.97 -8.87
N ASP A 678 -3.88 -11.24 -9.15
CA ASP A 678 -3.26 -12.55 -8.90
C ASP A 678 -2.25 -12.53 -7.73
N TYR A 679 -1.58 -11.40 -7.58
CA TYR A 679 -0.58 -11.18 -6.54
C TYR A 679 -0.51 -9.70 -6.15
N VAL A 680 0.05 -9.42 -4.99
CA VAL A 680 0.29 -8.05 -4.51
C VAL A 680 1.63 -7.55 -5.05
N THR A 681 1.65 -6.39 -5.72
CA THR A 681 2.91 -5.75 -6.14
C THR A 681 3.82 -5.56 -4.94
N ILE A 682 5.07 -5.97 -5.06
CA ILE A 682 6.08 -5.74 -4.03
C ILE A 682 7.39 -5.33 -4.70
N SER A 683 8.03 -4.31 -4.13
CA SER A 683 9.38 -3.91 -4.45
C SER A 683 10.08 -3.44 -3.19
N GLY A 684 11.38 -3.65 -3.11
CA GLY A 684 12.16 -3.26 -1.94
C GLY A 684 13.65 -3.50 -2.12
N GLU A 685 14.36 -3.51 -1.00
CA GLU A 685 15.78 -3.79 -0.93
C GLU A 685 16.03 -4.89 0.12
N LEU A 686 16.95 -5.80 -0.17
CA LEU A 686 17.47 -6.78 0.77
C LEU A 686 18.90 -6.40 1.14
N THR A 687 19.21 -6.37 2.44
CA THR A 687 20.57 -6.21 2.97
C THR A 687 21.06 -7.56 3.50
N PHE A 688 22.21 -8.03 3.01
CA PHE A 688 22.93 -9.19 3.52
C PHE A 688 24.12 -8.68 4.34
N PHE A 689 24.17 -9.01 5.62
CA PHE A 689 25.34 -8.77 6.45
C PHE A 689 26.45 -9.78 6.12
N GLN A 690 27.67 -9.52 6.61
CA GLN A 690 28.80 -10.45 6.46
C GLN A 690 28.43 -11.86 6.93
N GLY A 691 28.77 -12.86 6.14
CA GLY A 691 28.45 -14.27 6.40
C GLY A 691 27.00 -14.68 6.12
N GLU A 692 26.09 -13.75 5.81
CA GLU A 692 24.72 -14.12 5.43
C GLU A 692 24.64 -14.59 3.97
N ILE A 693 24.10 -15.81 3.78
CA ILE A 693 24.06 -16.47 2.46
C ILE A 693 22.67 -16.58 1.83
N ALA A 694 21.60 -16.25 2.56
CA ALA A 694 20.24 -16.31 2.02
C ALA A 694 19.29 -15.30 2.70
N LYS A 695 18.37 -14.74 1.91
CA LYS A 695 17.22 -13.93 2.34
C LYS A 695 15.99 -14.34 1.55
N THR A 696 14.82 -13.95 2.01
CA THR A 696 13.54 -14.27 1.35
C THR A 696 12.75 -13.02 1.00
N ILE A 697 12.11 -13.03 -0.18
CA ILE A 697 11.12 -12.04 -0.60
C ILE A 697 9.73 -12.68 -0.45
N PRO A 698 8.87 -12.17 0.44
CA PRO A 698 7.51 -12.66 0.59
C PRO A 698 6.63 -12.08 -0.53
N ILE A 699 6.02 -12.94 -1.34
CA ILE A 699 5.03 -12.55 -2.35
C ILE A 699 3.68 -13.05 -1.87
N SER A 700 2.77 -12.13 -1.60
CA SER A 700 1.37 -12.47 -1.26
C SER A 700 0.56 -12.71 -2.52
N LEU A 701 -0.28 -13.75 -2.48
CA LEU A 701 -1.20 -14.09 -3.56
C LEU A 701 -2.60 -13.56 -3.26
N LEU A 702 -3.38 -13.40 -4.33
CA LEU A 702 -4.77 -12.98 -4.26
C LEU A 702 -5.62 -14.14 -4.78
N ASP A 703 -6.19 -14.91 -3.86
CA ASP A 703 -7.09 -16.03 -4.19
C ASP A 703 -8.44 -15.50 -4.67
N ASP A 704 -8.97 -16.09 -5.74
CA ASP A 704 -10.32 -15.83 -6.20
C ASP A 704 -11.15 -17.12 -6.28
N SER A 705 -12.33 -17.08 -6.90
CA SER A 705 -13.23 -18.25 -7.01
C SER A 705 -13.57 -18.60 -8.46
N SER A 706 -12.83 -17.99 -9.39
CA SER A 706 -12.97 -18.08 -10.81
C SER A 706 -11.82 -18.90 -11.36
N TYR A 707 -12.16 -20.02 -12.00
CA TYR A 707 -11.17 -20.72 -12.81
C TYR A 707 -10.71 -19.85 -13.98
N THR A 708 -9.49 -19.36 -13.91
CA THR A 708 -8.80 -18.56 -14.91
C THR A 708 -7.55 -19.24 -15.49
N GLY A 709 -7.16 -20.40 -14.95
CA GLY A 709 -6.01 -21.20 -15.32
C GLY A 709 -4.70 -20.67 -14.73
N ASP A 710 -3.65 -21.51 -14.75
CA ASP A 710 -2.35 -21.16 -14.19
C ASP A 710 -1.75 -19.89 -14.82
N ARG A 711 -1.24 -19.00 -13.97
CA ARG A 711 -0.68 -17.70 -14.34
C ARG A 711 0.74 -17.53 -13.80
N VAL A 712 1.48 -16.59 -14.37
CA VAL A 712 2.89 -16.38 -14.04
C VAL A 712 3.19 -14.92 -13.75
N ALA A 713 3.85 -14.67 -12.62
CA ALA A 713 4.48 -13.40 -12.27
C ALA A 713 6.00 -13.50 -12.36
N VAL A 714 6.68 -12.39 -12.60
CA VAL A 714 8.16 -12.33 -12.65
C VAL A 714 8.68 -11.52 -11.47
N VAL A 715 9.73 -12.01 -10.81
CA VAL A 715 10.50 -11.30 -9.78
C VAL A 715 11.88 -11.03 -10.35
N SER A 716 12.34 -9.78 -10.29
CA SER A 716 13.65 -9.38 -10.81
C SER A 716 14.52 -8.79 -9.70
N LEU A 717 15.81 -9.09 -9.75
CA LEU A 717 16.85 -8.48 -8.91
C LEU A 717 17.58 -7.40 -9.70
N SER A 718 17.94 -6.29 -9.05
CA SER A 718 18.67 -5.19 -9.68
C SER A 718 19.55 -4.43 -8.68
N ASN A 719 20.51 -3.67 -9.22
CA ASN A 719 21.34 -2.70 -8.47
C ASN A 719 22.06 -3.30 -7.23
N PRO A 720 22.88 -4.37 -7.38
CA PRO A 720 23.68 -4.86 -6.25
C PRO A 720 24.70 -3.80 -5.80
N THR A 721 24.93 -3.71 -4.49
CA THR A 721 25.93 -2.81 -3.90
C THR A 721 26.94 -3.58 -3.03
N GLY A 722 27.96 -2.89 -2.48
CA GLY A 722 28.92 -3.50 -1.57
C GLY A 722 29.91 -4.49 -2.22
N GLY A 723 30.11 -4.38 -3.54
CA GLY A 723 31.03 -5.25 -4.29
C GLY A 723 30.42 -6.58 -4.76
N ALA A 724 29.19 -6.91 -4.35
CA ALA A 724 28.47 -8.04 -4.90
C ALA A 724 28.08 -7.80 -6.37
N THR A 725 27.91 -8.89 -7.12
CA THR A 725 27.42 -8.87 -8.51
C THR A 725 26.10 -9.63 -8.64
N LEU A 726 25.35 -9.40 -9.72
CA LEU A 726 24.18 -10.21 -10.04
C LEU A 726 24.64 -11.58 -10.57
N GLY A 727 24.08 -12.67 -10.05
CA GLY A 727 24.28 -13.99 -10.63
C GLY A 727 23.41 -14.22 -11.88
N GLU A 728 23.63 -15.35 -12.54
CA GLU A 728 22.93 -15.74 -13.78
C GLU A 728 21.40 -15.80 -13.57
N MET A 729 20.95 -16.23 -12.38
CA MET A 729 19.53 -16.28 -12.01
C MET A 729 19.06 -14.96 -11.40
N SER A 730 19.12 -13.87 -12.17
CA SER A 730 18.66 -12.53 -11.75
C SER A 730 17.15 -12.30 -11.89
N GLN A 731 16.44 -13.25 -12.51
CA GLN A 731 14.98 -13.27 -12.61
C GLN A 731 14.44 -14.65 -12.23
N ALA A 732 13.30 -14.67 -11.54
CA ALA A 732 12.56 -15.88 -11.24
C ALA A 732 11.09 -15.75 -11.65
N ARG A 733 10.52 -16.83 -12.16
CA ARG A 733 9.11 -16.92 -12.55
C ARG A 733 8.32 -17.64 -11.46
N VAL A 734 7.25 -17.02 -10.98
CA VAL A 734 6.33 -17.59 -9.99
C VAL A 734 5.10 -18.08 -10.72
N SER A 735 4.98 -19.39 -10.87
CA SER A 735 3.80 -20.06 -11.43
C SER A 735 2.73 -20.20 -10.33
N ILE A 736 1.69 -19.41 -10.45
CA ILE A 736 0.51 -19.42 -9.59
C ILE A 736 -0.46 -20.45 -10.19
N VAL A 737 -0.65 -21.56 -9.49
CA VAL A 737 -1.50 -22.68 -9.90
C VAL A 737 -2.91 -22.42 -9.40
N ASP A 738 -3.84 -22.31 -10.34
CA ASP A 738 -5.24 -22.04 -10.07
C ASP A 738 -5.85 -23.26 -9.33
N ASN A 739 -6.47 -23.02 -8.17
CA ASN A 739 -7.09 -24.06 -7.35
C ASN A 739 -8.56 -24.31 -7.67
N ASP A 740 -9.16 -23.54 -8.57
CA ASP A 740 -10.54 -23.68 -8.98
C ASP A 740 -10.72 -24.69 -10.11
N SER A 741 -11.97 -25.13 -10.27
CA SER A 741 -12.35 -26.06 -11.33
C SER A 741 -13.11 -25.36 -12.44
N PRO A 742 -12.84 -25.68 -13.73
CA PRO A 742 -13.60 -25.10 -14.83
C PRO A 742 -15.09 -25.43 -14.72
N ILE A 743 -15.93 -24.38 -14.65
CA ILE A 743 -17.39 -24.53 -14.64
C ILE A 743 -17.87 -24.88 -16.05
N ASN A 744 -18.33 -26.11 -16.25
CA ASN A 744 -18.78 -26.56 -17.56
C ASN A 744 -20.22 -26.13 -17.88
N VAL A 745 -20.52 -25.81 -19.14
CA VAL A 745 -21.89 -25.57 -19.62
C VAL A 745 -22.79 -26.79 -19.35
N LYS A 746 -23.84 -26.59 -18.54
CA LYS A 746 -24.86 -27.60 -18.24
C LYS A 746 -25.93 -27.66 -19.34
N SER A 747 -26.34 -26.51 -19.87
CA SER A 747 -27.31 -26.41 -20.96
C SER A 747 -27.10 -25.17 -21.84
N VAL A 748 -27.57 -25.26 -23.09
CA VAL A 748 -27.72 -24.13 -24.00
C VAL A 748 -29.19 -24.06 -24.41
N GLN A 749 -29.77 -22.87 -24.39
CA GLN A 749 -31.13 -22.58 -24.84
C GLN A 749 -31.10 -21.53 -25.94
N ILE A 750 -32.15 -21.50 -26.75
CA ILE A 750 -32.32 -20.48 -27.78
C ILE A 750 -33.57 -19.66 -27.46
N ASN A 751 -33.49 -18.34 -27.58
CA ASN A 751 -34.58 -17.43 -27.24
C ASN A 751 -35.88 -17.68 -28.02
N LYS A 752 -35.82 -18.39 -29.16
CA LYS A 752 -36.97 -18.74 -30.00
C LYS A 752 -36.85 -20.17 -30.51
N SER A 753 -37.75 -21.06 -30.13
CA SER A 753 -37.82 -22.44 -30.67
C SER A 753 -38.44 -22.51 -32.07
N LYS A 754 -39.17 -21.47 -32.48
CA LYS A 754 -39.76 -21.32 -33.81
C LYS A 754 -39.61 -19.88 -34.29
N LEU A 755 -39.35 -19.69 -35.58
CA LEU A 755 -39.26 -18.38 -36.23
C LEU A 755 -40.04 -18.41 -37.55
N SER A 756 -40.95 -17.45 -37.73
CA SER A 756 -41.66 -17.27 -39.00
C SER A 756 -41.13 -16.02 -39.70
N ALA A 757 -40.70 -16.15 -40.95
CA ALA A 757 -40.13 -15.06 -41.73
C ALA A 757 -40.68 -15.06 -43.16
N ARG A 758 -40.42 -13.99 -43.90
CA ARG A 758 -40.73 -13.88 -45.34
C ARG A 758 -39.43 -13.93 -46.13
N SER A 759 -39.48 -14.59 -47.28
CA SER A 759 -38.34 -14.70 -48.21
C SER A 759 -37.85 -13.32 -48.65
N GLY A 760 -36.56 -13.02 -48.43
CA GLY A 760 -35.97 -11.70 -48.68
C GLY A 760 -36.38 -10.60 -47.69
N GLY A 761 -36.96 -10.96 -46.53
CA GLY A 761 -37.25 -10.04 -45.43
C GLY A 761 -36.04 -9.76 -44.53
N ASN A 762 -36.25 -8.95 -43.50
CA ASN A 762 -35.19 -8.58 -42.54
C ASN A 762 -34.63 -9.83 -41.82
N SER A 763 -33.32 -9.84 -41.61
CA SER A 763 -32.65 -10.85 -40.79
C SER A 763 -33.11 -10.77 -39.33
N VAL A 764 -33.09 -11.90 -38.63
CA VAL A 764 -33.53 -12.01 -37.22
C VAL A 764 -32.41 -12.60 -36.38
N LYS A 765 -32.02 -11.90 -35.31
CA LYS A 765 -31.02 -12.41 -34.35
C LYS A 765 -31.65 -13.43 -33.40
N LEU A 766 -31.12 -14.64 -33.42
CA LEU A 766 -31.35 -15.64 -32.37
C LEU A 766 -30.28 -15.46 -31.29
N VAL A 767 -30.68 -15.61 -30.04
CA VAL A 767 -29.79 -15.44 -28.88
C VAL A 767 -29.69 -16.77 -28.16
N ALA A 768 -28.47 -17.23 -27.94
CA ALA A 768 -28.20 -18.40 -27.12
C ALA A 768 -28.05 -17.97 -25.65
N LYS A 769 -28.75 -18.65 -24.74
CA LYS A 769 -28.56 -18.52 -23.29
C LYS A 769 -27.86 -19.76 -22.77
N ILE A 770 -26.77 -19.57 -22.05
CA ILE A 770 -25.95 -20.64 -21.48
C ILE A 770 -26.21 -20.73 -19.98
N THR A 771 -26.21 -21.93 -19.43
CA THR A 771 -26.41 -22.15 -17.99
C THR A 771 -25.38 -23.17 -17.46
N PRO A 772 -24.71 -22.89 -16.33
CA PRO A 772 -24.77 -21.64 -15.58
C PRO A 772 -24.10 -20.48 -16.33
N GLU A 773 -24.47 -19.24 -15.99
CA GLU A 773 -23.98 -18.05 -16.71
C GLU A 773 -22.47 -17.86 -16.55
N ASN A 774 -21.88 -18.32 -15.46
CA ASN A 774 -20.44 -18.28 -15.17
C ASN A 774 -19.64 -19.47 -15.72
N ALA A 775 -20.21 -20.30 -16.59
CA ALA A 775 -19.46 -21.41 -17.20
C ALA A 775 -18.19 -20.90 -17.92
N SER A 776 -17.04 -21.56 -17.79
CA SER A 776 -15.78 -21.13 -18.42
C SER A 776 -15.74 -21.39 -19.93
N ASN A 777 -16.58 -22.28 -20.46
CA ASN A 777 -16.61 -22.65 -21.89
C ASN A 777 -17.86 -22.17 -22.66
N LYS A 778 -18.15 -20.85 -22.63
CA LYS A 778 -19.39 -20.25 -23.18
C LYS A 778 -19.46 -20.12 -24.72
N LYS A 779 -18.42 -20.45 -25.47
CA LYS A 779 -18.43 -20.25 -26.92
C LYS A 779 -19.40 -21.22 -27.60
N VAL A 780 -20.13 -20.73 -28.61
CA VAL A 780 -21.14 -21.50 -29.36
C VAL A 780 -20.91 -21.44 -30.86
N LEU A 781 -21.43 -22.45 -31.56
CA LEU A 781 -21.37 -22.63 -33.01
C LEU A 781 -22.80 -22.67 -33.58
N TRP A 782 -23.06 -21.85 -34.58
CA TRP A 782 -24.35 -21.75 -35.26
C TRP A 782 -24.32 -22.48 -36.61
N LYS A 783 -25.39 -23.23 -36.92
CA LYS A 783 -25.48 -23.95 -38.20
C LYS A 783 -26.93 -24.05 -38.68
N SER A 784 -27.14 -23.76 -39.97
CA SER A 784 -28.39 -24.09 -40.67
C SER A 784 -28.29 -25.45 -41.33
N ASN A 785 -29.32 -26.28 -41.20
CA ASN A 785 -29.41 -27.54 -41.95
C ASN A 785 -29.79 -27.34 -43.43
N LYS A 786 -30.36 -26.17 -43.78
CA LYS A 786 -30.79 -25.81 -45.13
C LYS A 786 -30.51 -24.32 -45.38
N PRO A 787 -29.24 -23.93 -45.59
CA PRO A 787 -28.86 -22.53 -45.83
C PRO A 787 -29.60 -21.91 -47.00
N SER A 788 -29.96 -22.67 -48.04
CA SER A 788 -30.73 -22.17 -49.19
C SER A 788 -32.15 -21.68 -48.84
N VAL A 789 -32.70 -22.07 -47.68
CA VAL A 789 -34.00 -21.61 -47.15
C VAL A 789 -33.79 -20.50 -46.12
N ALA A 790 -32.92 -20.73 -45.14
CA ALA A 790 -32.50 -19.72 -44.17
C ALA A 790 -31.05 -19.97 -43.76
N GLU A 791 -30.21 -18.96 -43.89
CA GLU A 791 -28.80 -18.99 -43.49
C GLU A 791 -28.65 -18.41 -42.08
N VAL A 792 -27.58 -18.77 -41.37
CA VAL A 792 -27.22 -18.22 -40.06
C VAL A 792 -25.73 -17.94 -40.02
N ASP A 793 -25.34 -16.78 -39.50
CA ASP A 793 -23.93 -16.42 -39.30
C ASP A 793 -23.39 -16.87 -37.92
N GLU A 794 -22.12 -16.59 -37.65
CA GLU A 794 -21.47 -16.91 -36.37
C GLU A 794 -22.06 -16.17 -35.15
N ASN A 795 -22.78 -15.08 -35.38
CA ASN A 795 -23.41 -14.25 -34.36
C ASN A 795 -24.89 -14.61 -34.11
N GLY A 796 -25.37 -15.69 -34.74
CA GLY A 796 -26.76 -16.17 -34.61
C GLY A 796 -27.77 -15.34 -35.40
N VAL A 797 -27.34 -14.52 -36.35
CA VAL A 797 -28.23 -13.73 -37.22
C VAL A 797 -28.73 -14.61 -38.36
N VAL A 798 -30.05 -14.80 -38.41
CA VAL A 798 -30.71 -15.66 -39.40
C VAL A 798 -31.25 -14.84 -40.56
N THR A 799 -30.82 -15.14 -41.78
CA THR A 799 -31.28 -14.49 -43.01
C THR A 799 -32.26 -15.39 -43.78
N PRO A 800 -33.53 -14.98 -43.95
CA PRO A 800 -34.52 -15.77 -44.69
C PRO A 800 -34.35 -15.62 -46.21
N ILE A 801 -34.00 -16.71 -46.90
CA ILE A 801 -33.61 -16.69 -48.32
C ILE A 801 -34.77 -17.09 -49.22
N SER A 802 -35.29 -18.31 -49.10
CA SER A 802 -36.31 -18.85 -50.01
C SER A 802 -37.44 -19.58 -49.27
N PRO A 803 -38.63 -19.75 -49.88
CA PRO A 803 -39.76 -20.39 -49.21
C PRO A 803 -39.43 -21.84 -48.80
N GLY A 804 -39.74 -22.21 -47.56
CA GLY A 804 -39.47 -23.54 -47.04
C GLY A 804 -39.31 -23.57 -45.53
N THR A 805 -38.75 -24.67 -45.02
CA THR A 805 -38.43 -24.82 -43.60
C THR A 805 -36.97 -25.23 -43.40
N ALA A 806 -36.26 -24.51 -42.55
CA ALA A 806 -34.90 -24.80 -42.09
C ALA A 806 -34.86 -24.97 -40.57
N ILE A 807 -33.83 -25.64 -40.05
CA ILE A 807 -33.53 -25.77 -38.63
C ILE A 807 -32.18 -25.10 -38.40
N ILE A 808 -32.19 -24.09 -37.54
CA ILE A 808 -30.99 -23.44 -37.03
C ILE A 808 -30.62 -24.11 -35.72
N THR A 809 -29.40 -24.65 -35.63
CA THR A 809 -28.87 -25.31 -34.43
C THR A 809 -27.75 -24.45 -33.86
N VAL A 810 -27.83 -24.16 -32.56
CA VAL A 810 -26.69 -23.66 -31.78
C VAL A 810 -26.13 -24.83 -30.97
N THR A 811 -24.80 -24.98 -31.00
CA THR A 811 -24.07 -26.03 -30.29
C THR A 811 -22.97 -25.39 -29.44
N THR A 812 -22.73 -25.87 -28.22
CA THR A 812 -21.53 -25.47 -27.46
C THR A 812 -20.26 -25.85 -28.24
N GLN A 813 -19.16 -25.12 -28.06
CA GLN A 813 -17.91 -25.36 -28.82
C GLN A 813 -17.39 -26.80 -28.68
N ASP A 814 -17.60 -27.42 -27.52
CA ASP A 814 -17.24 -28.82 -27.24
C ASP A 814 -18.18 -29.86 -27.90
N GLY A 815 -19.24 -29.41 -28.59
CA GLY A 815 -20.20 -30.27 -29.28
C GLY A 815 -21.28 -30.90 -28.39
N LYS A 816 -21.19 -30.76 -27.06
CA LYS A 816 -21.96 -31.59 -26.11
C LYS A 816 -23.40 -31.13 -25.90
N LYS A 817 -23.70 -29.83 -26.02
CA LYS A 817 -25.04 -29.27 -25.78
C LYS A 817 -25.56 -28.58 -27.02
N LYS A 818 -26.85 -28.77 -27.34
CA LYS A 818 -27.50 -28.24 -28.54
C LYS A 818 -28.88 -27.66 -28.25
N ALA A 819 -29.22 -26.57 -28.92
CA ALA A 819 -30.59 -26.04 -28.99
C ALA A 819 -30.94 -25.70 -30.43
N GLN A 820 -32.24 -25.74 -30.75
CA GLN A 820 -32.71 -25.62 -32.13
C GLN A 820 -33.89 -24.65 -32.27
N CYS A 821 -33.88 -23.91 -33.37
CA CYS A 821 -34.99 -23.09 -33.84
C CYS A 821 -35.48 -23.59 -35.20
N LYS A 822 -36.77 -23.87 -35.31
CA LYS A 822 -37.42 -24.18 -36.59
C LYS A 822 -37.81 -22.88 -37.29
N VAL A 823 -37.14 -22.57 -38.40
CA VAL A 823 -37.38 -21.37 -39.21
C VAL A 823 -38.29 -21.74 -40.38
N THR A 824 -39.47 -21.10 -40.46
CA THR A 824 -40.41 -21.23 -41.56
C THR A 824 -40.40 -19.95 -42.39
N VAL A 825 -39.90 -20.05 -43.62
CA VAL A 825 -39.85 -18.93 -44.56
C VAL A 825 -41.03 -19.05 -45.51
N THR A 826 -41.91 -18.05 -45.47
CA THR A 826 -43.04 -17.93 -46.39
C THR A 826 -42.63 -17.14 -47.61
N GLY A 827 -43.09 -17.55 -48.79
CA GLY A 827 -42.78 -16.86 -50.02
C GLY A 827 -43.62 -15.59 -50.22
N ILE A 828 -43.09 -14.68 -51.03
CA ILE A 828 -43.77 -13.43 -51.40
C ILE A 828 -44.33 -13.52 -52.82
N ALA A 829 -45.45 -12.87 -53.08
CA ALA A 829 -46.08 -12.90 -54.40
C ALA A 829 -45.19 -12.23 -55.47
N VAL A 830 -45.30 -12.70 -56.73
CA VAL A 830 -44.66 -12.06 -57.88
C VAL A 830 -45.25 -10.66 -58.06
N LYS A 831 -44.42 -9.63 -58.01
CA LYS A 831 -44.87 -8.24 -58.23
C LYS A 831 -45.01 -7.93 -59.71
N TYR A 832 -44.04 -8.36 -60.52
CA TYR A 832 -44.08 -8.27 -61.98
C TYR A 832 -43.14 -9.30 -62.63
N VAL A 833 -43.39 -9.58 -63.91
CA VAL A 833 -42.48 -10.28 -64.82
C VAL A 833 -42.02 -9.27 -65.87
N LYS A 834 -40.75 -9.33 -66.29
CA LYS A 834 -40.16 -8.44 -67.30
C LYS A 834 -39.33 -9.24 -68.29
N LEU A 835 -39.50 -8.97 -69.57
CA LEU A 835 -38.68 -9.52 -70.64
C LEU A 835 -37.38 -8.74 -70.81
N ASN A 836 -36.30 -9.42 -71.17
CA ASN A 836 -35.01 -8.81 -71.50
C ASN A 836 -35.09 -7.84 -72.70
N LYS A 837 -36.03 -8.08 -73.63
CA LYS A 837 -36.31 -7.21 -74.78
C LYS A 837 -37.81 -6.97 -74.88
N ASN A 838 -38.21 -5.73 -75.16
CA ASN A 838 -39.60 -5.35 -75.40
C ASN A 838 -39.95 -5.23 -76.89
N ARG A 839 -38.94 -5.27 -77.78
CA ARG A 839 -39.10 -5.33 -79.24
C ARG A 839 -38.03 -6.20 -79.88
N LEU A 840 -38.41 -6.90 -80.95
CA LEU A 840 -37.53 -7.62 -81.88
C LEU A 840 -37.89 -7.23 -83.32
N ASN A 841 -36.89 -6.98 -84.15
CA ASN A 841 -37.06 -6.83 -85.59
C ASN A 841 -36.28 -7.97 -86.24
N LEU A 842 -36.97 -8.83 -86.99
CA LEU A 842 -36.44 -10.04 -87.62
C LEU A 842 -36.87 -10.09 -89.10
N SER A 843 -36.31 -11.01 -89.87
CA SER A 843 -36.73 -11.35 -91.24
C SER A 843 -37.19 -12.81 -91.32
N VAL A 844 -37.99 -13.19 -92.32
CA VAL A 844 -38.62 -14.54 -92.47
C VAL A 844 -37.64 -15.73 -92.49
N LYS A 845 -36.32 -15.49 -92.54
CA LYS A 845 -35.26 -16.52 -92.50
C LYS A 845 -34.22 -16.33 -91.39
N ASP A 846 -34.42 -15.36 -90.50
CA ASP A 846 -33.49 -15.16 -89.39
C ASP A 846 -33.54 -16.36 -88.43
N ALA A 847 -32.39 -16.66 -87.81
CA ALA A 847 -32.32 -17.68 -86.78
C ALA A 847 -33.21 -17.32 -85.57
N PRO A 848 -33.79 -18.32 -84.86
CA PRO A 848 -34.61 -18.07 -83.68
C PRO A 848 -33.87 -17.26 -82.60
N VAL A 849 -34.60 -16.36 -81.93
CA VAL A 849 -34.04 -15.49 -80.89
C VAL A 849 -34.69 -15.78 -79.54
N THR A 850 -33.89 -16.01 -78.50
CA THR A 850 -34.41 -16.27 -77.15
C THR A 850 -34.73 -14.98 -76.40
N LEU A 851 -35.98 -14.87 -75.94
CA LEU A 851 -36.39 -13.92 -74.91
C LEU A 851 -36.25 -14.58 -73.54
N SER A 852 -35.69 -13.85 -72.57
CA SER A 852 -35.61 -14.29 -71.18
C SER A 852 -36.54 -13.48 -70.30
N ALA A 853 -37.31 -14.18 -69.47
CA ALA A 853 -38.21 -13.59 -68.49
C ALA A 853 -37.50 -13.48 -67.13
N SER A 854 -37.55 -12.30 -66.54
CA SER A 854 -37.08 -12.03 -65.18
C SER A 854 -38.27 -11.75 -64.28
N ILE A 855 -38.33 -12.44 -63.14
CA ILE A 855 -39.38 -12.29 -62.14
C ILE A 855 -38.83 -11.46 -60.99
N LYS A 856 -39.62 -10.49 -60.52
CA LYS A 856 -39.26 -9.64 -59.38
C LYS A 856 -40.38 -9.61 -58.34
N PRO A 857 -40.01 -9.62 -57.04
CA PRO A 857 -38.64 -9.76 -56.51
C PRO A 857 -38.05 -11.16 -56.77
N ARG A 858 -36.70 -11.26 -56.77
CA ARG A 858 -35.94 -12.51 -57.07
C ARG A 858 -36.34 -13.69 -56.17
N TYR A 859 -36.92 -13.40 -55.02
CA TYR A 859 -37.29 -14.38 -53.99
C TYR A 859 -38.80 -14.63 -53.94
N ALA A 860 -39.51 -14.35 -55.04
CA ALA A 860 -40.93 -14.63 -55.13
C ALA A 860 -41.21 -16.14 -55.06
N SER A 861 -42.39 -16.51 -54.55
CA SER A 861 -42.80 -17.90 -54.32
C SER A 861 -42.98 -18.73 -55.59
N ASN A 862 -43.09 -18.09 -56.76
CA ASN A 862 -43.35 -18.75 -58.03
C ASN A 862 -42.49 -18.16 -59.15
N HIS A 863 -41.55 -18.95 -59.68
CA HIS A 863 -40.65 -18.54 -60.77
C HIS A 863 -41.04 -19.11 -62.14
N LYS A 864 -42.14 -19.86 -62.23
CA LYS A 864 -42.57 -20.47 -63.49
C LYS A 864 -43.39 -19.48 -64.33
N VAL A 865 -43.16 -19.50 -65.63
CA VAL A 865 -43.86 -18.69 -66.62
C VAL A 865 -44.36 -19.55 -67.78
N SER A 866 -45.42 -19.10 -68.44
CA SER A 866 -45.91 -19.62 -69.71
C SER A 866 -45.69 -18.60 -70.82
N TRP A 867 -45.43 -19.08 -72.02
CA TRP A 867 -45.16 -18.27 -73.20
C TRP A 867 -46.22 -18.49 -74.27
N SER A 868 -46.60 -17.43 -74.98
CA SER A 868 -47.55 -17.50 -76.09
C SER A 868 -47.29 -16.40 -77.13
N SER A 869 -47.73 -16.64 -78.38
CA SER A 869 -47.73 -15.62 -79.44
C SER A 869 -49.17 -15.30 -79.80
N ASN A 870 -49.49 -14.01 -79.92
CA ASN A 870 -50.83 -13.60 -80.36
C ASN A 870 -51.06 -13.82 -81.87
N LYS A 871 -50.00 -14.02 -82.65
CA LYS A 871 -50.07 -14.28 -84.10
C LYS A 871 -48.98 -15.28 -84.51
N PRO A 872 -49.19 -16.58 -84.23
CA PRO A 872 -48.21 -17.63 -84.54
C PRO A 872 -47.82 -17.71 -86.02
N SER A 873 -48.70 -17.29 -86.94
CA SER A 873 -48.40 -17.21 -88.38
C SER A 873 -47.36 -16.15 -88.76
N VAL A 874 -47.01 -15.24 -87.84
CA VAL A 874 -45.95 -14.23 -88.03
C VAL A 874 -44.71 -14.60 -87.21
N ALA A 875 -44.86 -14.99 -85.94
CA ALA A 875 -43.78 -15.52 -85.12
C ALA A 875 -44.32 -16.47 -84.04
N THR A 876 -43.66 -17.61 -83.81
CA THR A 876 -43.97 -18.56 -82.72
C THR A 876 -43.03 -18.37 -81.53
N VAL A 877 -43.40 -18.88 -80.36
CA VAL A 877 -42.54 -18.94 -79.17
C VAL A 877 -42.70 -20.29 -78.47
N ASP A 878 -41.61 -20.89 -78.00
CA ASP A 878 -41.63 -22.12 -77.23
C ASP A 878 -41.66 -21.89 -75.70
N GLN A 879 -41.70 -22.98 -74.92
CA GLN A 879 -41.72 -22.93 -73.45
C GLN A 879 -40.45 -22.32 -72.81
N ASN A 880 -39.35 -22.25 -73.56
CA ASN A 880 -38.08 -21.68 -73.12
C ASN A 880 -37.92 -20.21 -73.55
N GLY A 881 -38.93 -19.63 -74.21
CA GLY A 881 -38.92 -18.25 -74.70
C GLY A 881 -38.20 -18.07 -76.03
N VAL A 882 -37.93 -19.14 -76.78
CA VAL A 882 -37.30 -19.09 -78.10
C VAL A 882 -38.32 -18.65 -79.14
N VAL A 883 -38.09 -17.49 -79.77
CA VAL A 883 -38.98 -16.87 -80.75
C VAL A 883 -38.51 -17.19 -82.16
N THR A 884 -39.37 -17.79 -82.99
CA THR A 884 -39.06 -18.13 -84.39
C THR A 884 -39.89 -17.28 -85.36
N PRO A 885 -39.28 -16.52 -86.29
CA PRO A 885 -40.02 -15.77 -87.31
C PRO A 885 -40.59 -16.72 -88.39
N ILE A 886 -41.85 -16.51 -88.78
CA ILE A 886 -42.57 -17.40 -89.71
C ILE A 886 -43.06 -16.67 -90.97
N GLY A 887 -43.55 -15.44 -90.83
CA GLY A 887 -44.13 -14.69 -91.96
C GLY A 887 -44.14 -13.19 -91.72
N SER A 888 -44.15 -12.40 -92.79
CA SER A 888 -44.07 -10.93 -92.71
C SER A 888 -45.25 -10.33 -91.94
N GLY A 889 -44.98 -9.42 -91.00
CA GLY A 889 -46.00 -8.77 -90.20
C GLY A 889 -45.54 -8.42 -88.79
N SER A 890 -46.49 -8.11 -87.90
CA SER A 890 -46.21 -7.86 -86.48
C SER A 890 -46.95 -8.88 -85.61
N ALA A 891 -46.22 -9.50 -84.68
CA ALA A 891 -46.72 -10.36 -83.61
C ALA A 891 -46.31 -9.79 -82.24
N THR A 892 -46.99 -10.25 -81.19
CA THR A 892 -46.64 -9.97 -79.79
C THR A 892 -46.43 -11.28 -79.08
N ILE A 893 -45.22 -11.46 -78.56
CA ILE A 893 -44.88 -12.57 -77.66
C ILE A 893 -45.23 -12.14 -76.24
N ILE A 894 -46.01 -12.98 -75.57
CA ILE A 894 -46.57 -12.74 -74.25
C ILE A 894 -45.99 -13.81 -73.31
N VAL A 895 -45.33 -13.35 -72.24
CA VAL A 895 -44.96 -14.20 -71.11
C VAL A 895 -45.88 -13.89 -69.94
N THR A 896 -46.41 -14.92 -69.31
CA THR A 896 -47.35 -14.80 -68.19
C THR A 896 -46.84 -15.64 -67.02
N THR A 897 -46.90 -15.13 -65.80
CA THR A 897 -46.64 -15.94 -64.61
C THR A 897 -47.64 -17.09 -64.53
N LEU A 898 -47.26 -18.25 -63.99
CA LEU A 898 -48.13 -19.45 -63.98
C LEU A 898 -49.49 -19.23 -63.30
N ASP A 899 -49.58 -18.27 -62.37
CA ASP A 899 -50.84 -17.88 -61.72
C ASP A 899 -51.75 -16.99 -62.60
N GLY A 900 -51.32 -16.65 -63.82
CA GLY A 900 -52.06 -15.82 -64.77
C GLY A 900 -52.01 -14.32 -64.49
N ARG A 901 -51.44 -13.88 -63.35
CA ARG A 901 -51.67 -12.53 -62.81
C ARG A 901 -50.74 -11.45 -63.35
N LYS A 902 -49.54 -11.81 -63.81
CA LYS A 902 -48.53 -10.86 -64.30
C LYS A 902 -48.08 -11.23 -65.69
N VAL A 903 -48.03 -10.23 -66.57
CA VAL A 903 -47.76 -10.41 -68.00
C VAL A 903 -46.68 -9.43 -68.45
N ALA A 904 -45.74 -9.88 -69.27
CA ALA A 904 -44.84 -9.03 -70.05
C ALA A 904 -44.96 -9.35 -71.53
N ARG A 905 -44.74 -8.33 -72.37
CA ARG A 905 -44.95 -8.41 -73.81
C ARG A 905 -43.72 -7.93 -74.57
N CYS A 906 -43.40 -8.60 -75.66
CA CYS A 906 -42.40 -8.17 -76.62
C CYS A 906 -43.04 -8.12 -78.01
N THR A 907 -42.94 -6.99 -78.68
CA THR A 907 -43.43 -6.83 -80.06
C THR A 907 -42.38 -7.32 -81.04
N VAL A 908 -42.74 -8.29 -81.87
CA VAL A 908 -41.87 -8.88 -82.89
C VAL A 908 -42.37 -8.41 -84.25
N ARG A 909 -41.56 -7.64 -84.97
CA ARG A 909 -41.80 -7.31 -86.38
C ARG A 909 -40.94 -8.19 -87.25
N VAL A 910 -41.56 -8.92 -88.16
CA VAL A 910 -40.89 -9.76 -89.15
C VAL A 910 -41.06 -9.10 -90.51
N LYS A 911 -39.95 -8.78 -91.19
CA LYS A 911 -39.95 -8.22 -92.54
C LYS A 911 -39.74 -9.29 -93.61
#